data_AF-A0A955S281-F1
#
_entry.id   AF-A0A955S281-F1
#
_cell.length_a   1.000
_cell.length_b   1.000
_cell.length_c   1.000
_cell.angle_alpha   90.00
_cell.angle_beta   90.00
_cell.angle_gamma   90.00
#
_symmetry.space_group_name_H-M   'P 1'
#
loop_
_entity.id
_entity.type
_entity.pdbx_description
1 polymer ?
#
loop_
_entity_poly.entity_id
_entity_poly.type
_entity_poly.pdbx_seq_one_letter_code
_entity_poly.pdbx_strand_id
1 'polypeptide(L)'
;MIRKLFRQLALFVMSMFVMAAAGSVPALAQVDVVTATGTFSTPGSTGNDSVTGVGFRPKALILYGVPVTSEAVAVHAAQWIGFTDGTDQRVVGAVSDNGAADTLRYRNESNVMQMINGPSDTPVNQAAISSFDADGFTLNYSTATSGYIVHYIAFGGADLQADVGQQAANASPETGVAFQPELVFVTTAGLGAGSGTDTNSLTSFGVFNDNLDEWFVGGYHNNNSTANRDSLTITSAFSGQYWVTGLNWSSSISAIQSNGFSWTGSDGDNFYWLALDVGGLQTAVGSITKSTDTAPVSQSIGNLGFRPQLIFMGSGTEVDEVINTNNNMRMTFGAYDGTTQSSVTRTDANGAANADQRSNSGKILGLSQIDASFVAEGVMQPFSDNSPDIRWTSNNSSAYIIGYFAIEAPQAVTGTVYIDEGATNIGADVTVSIAKNGVFQETLLTGQGGEFAWIGTFATDDIITAYIDDESARAVTITKTGTSTISGFDLYQDRLIVRHDNSGNLTTTDLATADNSGDPDITSFYSISGGALTIAGTIELYVDATGTFVPGGAVTTGALDINGTMVMAANFLTVNGTFDATGGGLTTTGTVRFAAATAVPIISDGIQYTHVEFDNASGTFILEDALDVNGTLELAAGTLDTKSGENNSIHLAGNWLNNGGTFTARSSIVTLDGADQSIVGTETFYTLAKSVTVAGTLTFEAGETVRVQESLNLSGALGQLLGLVSSMPGSDWNIRVDKPMTVAFVNVEDSEVTGSPGNDILAVSSVNGGGNDEAGASPQWIFVPDRYWVGPAGGNTSDAANWANSENACGVGGGAGVPTADENAVFTDSCDNNAVVDATFNIGGLQINTGYAGTITPSAVIDVDGLFSMAAGTIDFSVNNTDIYISDNVTVTGGNVVAGTGSLTLDGDLIYTDTSSTDFGHVYTGTLGHDITLASDFLASQLTVVAGNQFILDGYDIDINGAITIDGTLNAGSGTDGNAVLNVAGDWDMTAGVFTNTSSTVIFDGTVQVTSNGKAFNIVRIGSATAGADVSTADNMNVDGAITVNNGGATTLDISNDTLFVSANLDWANLDTFTVTSSRVTFDGTGAQIIASDSQTYNSIRVTNTSDQRVTFSEAFTTAELVATTLGAKMSFQQSTTFTVTGTLQLEGGLNQEIELDSVDGSTQFTLDVSTGQNVSFVKVANSDAATSDIEADNSVNDGGNDDAAASPHWIFVGAGSDVFTVEGTTT
;
A
#
# COMPACT_ATOMS: atom_id res chain seq x y z
N MET A 1 43.35 -15.03 -8.47
CA MET A 1 42.44 -16.17 -8.67
C MET A 1 41.53 -16.39 -7.48
N ILE A 2 42.04 -16.63 -6.25
CA ILE A 2 41.20 -16.81 -5.03
C ILE A 2 40.32 -15.58 -4.69
N ARG A 3 40.79 -14.35 -4.95
CA ARG A 3 39.97 -13.11 -4.82
C ARG A 3 38.90 -12.90 -5.90
N LYS A 4 38.98 -13.59 -7.05
CA LYS A 4 37.92 -13.58 -8.08
C LYS A 4 36.82 -14.59 -7.75
N LEU A 5 37.17 -15.73 -7.13
CA LEU A 5 36.22 -16.74 -6.65
C LEU A 5 35.37 -16.22 -5.47
N PHE A 6 35.94 -15.43 -4.56
CA PHE A 6 35.19 -14.78 -3.46
C PHE A 6 34.28 -13.63 -3.93
N ARG A 7 34.62 -12.94 -5.04
CA ARG A 7 33.76 -11.90 -5.63
C ARG A 7 32.58 -12.47 -6.40
N GLN A 8 32.68 -13.66 -6.99
CA GLN A 8 31.56 -14.34 -7.62
C GLN A 8 30.64 -15.05 -6.61
N LEU A 9 31.18 -15.57 -5.50
CA LEU A 9 30.37 -16.15 -4.43
C LEU A 9 29.64 -15.08 -3.59
N ALA A 10 30.25 -13.89 -3.42
CA ALA A 10 29.61 -12.76 -2.75
C ALA A 10 28.52 -12.08 -3.61
N LEU A 11 28.67 -12.08 -4.95
CA LEU A 11 27.62 -11.59 -5.86
C LEU A 11 26.38 -12.49 -5.89
N PHE A 12 26.57 -13.81 -5.67
CA PHE A 12 25.47 -14.78 -5.63
C PHE A 12 24.69 -14.74 -4.31
N VAL A 13 25.35 -14.44 -3.19
CA VAL A 13 24.71 -14.32 -1.87
C VAL A 13 24.08 -12.94 -1.64
N MET A 14 24.59 -11.89 -2.29
CA MET A 14 24.08 -10.52 -2.17
C MET A 14 22.85 -10.26 -3.04
N SER A 15 22.61 -11.09 -4.07
CA SER A 15 21.36 -11.04 -4.87
C SER A 15 20.18 -11.73 -4.19
N MET A 16 20.41 -12.56 -3.16
CA MET A 16 19.32 -13.18 -2.36
C MET A 16 18.83 -12.29 -1.20
N PHE A 17 19.56 -11.23 -0.82
CA PHE A 17 19.24 -10.45 0.38
C PHE A 17 18.52 -9.12 0.12
N VAL A 18 18.37 -8.71 -1.15
CA VAL A 18 17.74 -7.43 -1.54
C VAL A 18 16.24 -7.59 -1.83
N MET A 19 15.70 -8.81 -1.81
CA MET A 19 14.30 -9.08 -2.15
C MET A 19 13.36 -9.12 -0.93
N ALA A 20 13.85 -8.91 0.30
CA ALA A 20 13.09 -9.12 1.53
C ALA A 20 12.67 -7.83 2.27
N ALA A 21 12.76 -6.65 1.65
CA ALA A 21 12.47 -5.38 2.33
C ALA A 21 11.91 -4.31 1.38
N ALA A 22 10.81 -4.60 0.71
CA ALA A 22 9.87 -3.60 0.19
C ALA A 22 8.52 -4.31 -0.07
N GLY A 23 7.50 -3.90 0.67
CA GLY A 23 6.13 -4.38 0.47
C GLY A 23 5.62 -4.08 -0.94
N SER A 24 4.81 -5.00 -1.45
CA SER A 24 4.31 -5.12 -2.82
C SER A 24 5.38 -5.39 -3.87
N VAL A 25 5.65 -6.67 -4.14
CA VAL A 25 6.00 -7.08 -5.50
C VAL A 25 4.83 -6.59 -6.36
N PRO A 26 5.04 -5.68 -7.34
CA PRO A 26 3.97 -5.29 -8.22
C PRO A 26 3.42 -6.57 -8.83
N ALA A 27 2.12 -6.80 -8.67
CA ALA A 27 1.39 -7.88 -9.32
C ALA A 27 1.92 -8.01 -10.76
N LEU A 28 2.46 -9.19 -11.10
CA LEU A 28 2.81 -9.49 -12.48
C LEU A 28 1.52 -9.30 -13.30
N ALA A 29 1.43 -8.17 -14.00
CA ALA A 29 0.31 -7.89 -14.89
C ALA A 29 0.31 -8.99 -15.96
N GLN A 30 -0.86 -9.56 -16.26
CA GLN A 30 -0.97 -10.59 -17.29
C GLN A 30 -0.44 -10.05 -18.61
N VAL A 31 0.54 -10.77 -19.16
CA VAL A 31 1.00 -10.58 -20.53
C VAL A 31 -0.04 -11.17 -21.48
N ASP A 32 -0.84 -10.31 -22.12
CA ASP A 32 -1.81 -10.68 -23.16
C ASP A 32 -1.11 -10.84 -24.51
N VAL A 33 -0.54 -12.03 -24.69
CA VAL A 33 0.00 -12.50 -25.98
C VAL A 33 -0.57 -13.87 -26.29
N VAL A 34 -1.23 -13.96 -27.44
CA VAL A 34 -1.94 -15.16 -27.91
C VAL A 34 -1.45 -15.59 -29.29
N THR A 35 -1.43 -16.90 -29.51
CA THR A 35 -0.98 -17.51 -30.76
C THR A 35 -1.98 -18.54 -31.27
N ALA A 36 -2.02 -18.73 -32.59
CA ALA A 36 -2.81 -19.78 -33.23
C ALA A 36 -2.15 -20.27 -34.51
N THR A 37 -2.32 -21.53 -34.85
CA THR A 37 -1.94 -22.09 -36.16
C THR A 37 -3.12 -22.75 -36.85
N GLY A 38 -3.10 -22.78 -38.18
CA GLY A 38 -4.15 -23.44 -38.94
C GLY A 38 -3.88 -23.45 -40.43
N THR A 39 -4.90 -23.84 -41.18
CA THR A 39 -4.86 -23.89 -42.64
C THR A 39 -6.10 -23.27 -43.25
N PHE A 40 -5.95 -22.70 -44.46
CA PHE A 40 -7.07 -22.25 -45.29
C PHE A 40 -6.80 -22.58 -46.76
N SER A 41 -7.84 -22.46 -47.60
CA SER A 41 -7.74 -22.70 -49.05
C SER A 41 -7.80 -21.39 -49.83
N THR A 42 -6.95 -21.22 -50.84
CA THR A 42 -6.94 -20.01 -51.67
C THR A 42 -8.25 -19.82 -52.48
N PRO A 43 -8.67 -18.57 -52.72
CA PRO A 43 -9.88 -18.26 -53.46
C PRO A 43 -9.73 -18.49 -54.98
N GLY A 44 -10.86 -18.58 -55.69
CA GLY A 44 -10.89 -18.72 -57.15
C GLY A 44 -10.89 -17.41 -57.94
N SER A 45 -10.81 -16.26 -57.28
CA SER A 45 -10.86 -14.94 -57.90
C SER A 45 -10.01 -13.93 -57.13
N THR A 46 -9.52 -12.90 -57.84
CA THR A 46 -8.77 -11.77 -57.26
C THR A 46 -9.66 -10.90 -56.36
N GLY A 47 -9.05 -10.15 -55.44
CA GLY A 47 -9.74 -9.27 -54.48
C GLY A 47 -9.57 -9.73 -53.03
N ASN A 48 -10.33 -9.12 -52.13
CA ASN A 48 -10.27 -9.44 -50.70
C ASN A 48 -10.93 -10.80 -50.40
N ASP A 49 -10.26 -11.61 -49.58
CA ASP A 49 -10.77 -12.86 -49.01
C ASP A 49 -10.35 -12.96 -47.54
N SER A 50 -11.31 -13.28 -46.66
CA SER A 50 -11.13 -13.26 -45.21
C SER A 50 -10.97 -14.66 -44.64
N VAL A 51 -9.98 -14.84 -43.78
CA VAL A 51 -9.77 -16.04 -42.97
C VAL A 51 -10.30 -15.75 -41.56
N THR A 52 -11.31 -16.51 -41.14
CA THR A 52 -12.01 -16.32 -39.85
C THR A 52 -11.83 -17.52 -38.92
N GLY A 53 -12.08 -17.36 -37.63
CA GLY A 53 -12.01 -18.45 -36.64
C GLY A 53 -10.61 -18.64 -36.03
N VAL A 54 -9.80 -17.58 -36.03
CA VAL A 54 -8.48 -17.55 -35.39
C VAL A 54 -8.61 -17.39 -33.87
N GLY A 55 -9.71 -16.82 -33.39
CA GLY A 55 -10.04 -16.60 -31.98
C GLY A 55 -9.68 -15.20 -31.47
N PHE A 56 -8.87 -14.43 -32.21
CA PHE A 56 -8.41 -13.10 -31.81
C PHE A 56 -8.04 -12.25 -33.04
N ARG A 57 -7.76 -10.96 -32.81
CA ARG A 57 -7.19 -10.05 -33.81
C ARG A 57 -5.67 -10.18 -33.86
N PRO A 58 -5.08 -10.65 -34.98
CA PRO A 58 -3.63 -10.70 -35.12
C PRO A 58 -2.99 -9.31 -35.16
N LYS A 59 -1.72 -9.24 -34.79
CA LYS A 59 -0.79 -8.12 -35.07
C LYS A 59 0.38 -8.56 -35.96
N ALA A 60 0.63 -9.87 -36.09
CA ALA A 60 1.57 -10.41 -37.05
C ALA A 60 1.13 -11.76 -37.60
N LEU A 61 1.60 -12.10 -38.81
CA LEU A 61 1.38 -13.39 -39.45
C LEU A 61 2.66 -13.94 -40.06
N ILE A 62 2.82 -15.26 -39.95
CA ILE A 62 3.68 -16.06 -40.81
C ILE A 62 2.79 -16.91 -41.70
N LEU A 63 2.88 -16.74 -43.01
CA LEU A 63 2.23 -17.62 -43.99
C LEU A 63 3.28 -18.49 -44.65
N TYR A 64 3.02 -19.79 -44.75
CA TYR A 64 3.93 -20.72 -45.39
C TYR A 64 3.17 -21.80 -46.12
N GLY A 65 3.83 -22.40 -47.11
CA GLY A 65 3.13 -23.39 -47.92
C GLY A 65 3.97 -24.03 -49.00
N VAL A 66 3.31 -24.99 -49.64
CA VAL A 66 3.69 -25.58 -50.91
C VAL A 66 2.46 -25.54 -51.82
N PRO A 67 2.58 -25.28 -53.14
CA PRO A 67 1.44 -25.21 -54.05
C PRO A 67 0.83 -26.60 -54.33
N VAL A 68 0.06 -27.11 -53.36
CA VAL A 68 -0.80 -28.30 -53.50
C VAL A 68 -2.24 -28.00 -53.11
N THR A 69 -3.18 -28.74 -53.71
CA THR A 69 -4.63 -28.63 -53.42
C THR A 69 -5.16 -29.78 -52.57
N SER A 70 -4.27 -30.67 -52.11
CA SER A 70 -4.58 -31.81 -51.24
C SER A 70 -3.30 -32.28 -50.54
N GLU A 71 -3.44 -33.09 -49.49
CA GLU A 71 -2.31 -33.70 -48.78
C GLU A 71 -1.64 -34.87 -49.55
N ALA A 72 -2.14 -35.19 -50.75
CA ALA A 72 -1.48 -36.15 -51.62
C ALA A 72 -0.14 -35.58 -52.14
N VAL A 73 0.80 -36.47 -52.42
CA VAL A 73 2.07 -36.09 -53.04
C VAL A 73 1.81 -35.43 -54.41
N ALA A 74 2.36 -34.24 -54.59
CA ALA A 74 2.34 -33.52 -55.86
C ALA A 74 3.75 -33.46 -56.45
N VAL A 75 3.82 -33.56 -57.79
CA VAL A 75 5.04 -33.34 -58.57
C VAL A 75 5.34 -31.85 -58.67
N HIS A 76 6.61 -31.53 -58.98
CA HIS A 76 7.25 -30.22 -58.84
C HIS A 76 7.46 -29.88 -57.35
N ALA A 77 8.61 -29.29 -57.02
CA ALA A 77 8.96 -28.99 -55.63
C ALA A 77 9.04 -27.48 -55.43
N ALA A 78 8.01 -26.87 -54.83
CA ALA A 78 8.00 -25.47 -54.48
C ALA A 78 7.71 -25.27 -52.98
N GLN A 79 8.35 -24.30 -52.36
CA GLN A 79 8.07 -23.90 -50.99
C GLN A 79 8.32 -22.41 -50.83
N TRP A 80 7.50 -21.78 -49.98
CA TRP A 80 7.56 -20.36 -49.72
C TRP A 80 7.17 -20.08 -48.27
N ILE A 81 7.66 -18.95 -47.79
CA ILE A 81 7.33 -18.40 -46.47
C ILE A 81 7.32 -16.88 -46.55
N GLY A 82 6.34 -16.26 -45.90
CA GLY A 82 6.20 -14.82 -45.85
C GLY A 82 5.71 -14.32 -44.50
N PHE A 83 6.08 -13.07 -44.22
CA PHE A 83 5.87 -12.38 -42.95
C PHE A 83 5.08 -11.10 -43.19
N THR A 84 4.28 -10.69 -42.19
CA THR A 84 3.68 -9.35 -42.14
C THR A 84 3.36 -8.96 -40.69
N ASP A 85 3.48 -7.66 -40.39
CA ASP A 85 3.01 -7.00 -39.16
C ASP A 85 1.72 -6.17 -39.41
N GLY A 86 1.09 -6.37 -40.58
CA GLY A 86 -0.08 -5.61 -41.04
C GLY A 86 0.24 -4.31 -41.80
N THR A 87 1.46 -3.79 -41.67
CA THR A 87 1.95 -2.59 -42.38
C THR A 87 2.95 -2.98 -43.46
N ASP A 88 4.01 -3.70 -43.06
CA ASP A 88 5.03 -4.26 -43.89
C ASP A 88 4.79 -5.75 -44.14
N GLN A 89 5.27 -6.23 -45.29
CA GLN A 89 5.11 -7.62 -45.69
C GLN A 89 6.19 -8.07 -46.65
N ARG A 90 6.62 -9.31 -46.53
CA ARG A 90 7.71 -9.87 -47.33
C ARG A 90 7.48 -11.36 -47.56
N VAL A 91 7.85 -11.88 -48.71
CA VAL A 91 7.80 -13.33 -49.00
C VAL A 91 9.01 -13.76 -49.80
N VAL A 92 9.53 -14.95 -49.48
CA VAL A 92 10.53 -15.65 -50.29
C VAL A 92 10.02 -17.02 -50.68
N GLY A 93 10.54 -17.56 -51.79
CA GLY A 93 10.28 -18.93 -52.12
C GLY A 93 11.22 -19.47 -53.18
N ALA A 94 11.15 -20.77 -53.37
CA ALA A 94 11.90 -21.46 -54.41
C ALA A 94 11.11 -22.63 -54.99
N VAL A 95 11.43 -22.95 -56.24
CA VAL A 95 10.74 -23.89 -57.12
C VAL A 95 11.77 -24.77 -57.82
N SER A 96 11.45 -26.03 -58.01
CA SER A 96 12.16 -26.97 -58.87
C SER A 96 11.17 -27.74 -59.72
N ASP A 97 11.58 -28.05 -60.95
CA ASP A 97 10.77 -28.84 -61.86
C ASP A 97 11.02 -30.34 -61.79
N ASN A 98 9.92 -31.09 -61.83
CA ASN A 98 9.97 -32.54 -61.78
C ASN A 98 10.65 -33.10 -63.04
N GLY A 99 11.71 -33.89 -62.84
CA GLY A 99 12.45 -34.51 -63.94
C GLY A 99 13.27 -33.53 -64.78
N ALA A 100 13.44 -32.29 -64.33
CA ALA A 100 14.24 -31.25 -64.99
C ALA A 100 15.35 -30.74 -64.06
N ALA A 101 16.32 -30.04 -64.67
CA ALA A 101 17.37 -29.33 -63.93
C ALA A 101 16.98 -27.88 -63.60
N ASP A 102 15.80 -27.44 -64.05
CA ASP A 102 15.35 -26.06 -63.94
C ASP A 102 14.88 -25.75 -62.52
N THR A 103 15.43 -24.68 -61.95
CA THR A 103 15.06 -24.17 -60.63
C THR A 103 14.84 -22.67 -60.66
N LEU A 104 14.12 -22.17 -59.67
CA LEU A 104 13.84 -20.75 -59.48
C LEU A 104 13.88 -20.42 -57.99
N ARG A 105 14.42 -19.27 -57.63
CA ARG A 105 14.17 -18.61 -56.33
C ARG A 105 13.62 -17.21 -56.58
N TYR A 106 12.83 -16.72 -55.64
CA TYR A 106 12.24 -15.40 -55.73
C TYR A 106 12.05 -14.77 -54.36
N ARG A 107 11.88 -13.45 -54.38
CA ARG A 107 11.36 -12.68 -53.26
C ARG A 107 10.46 -11.55 -53.71
N ASN A 108 9.56 -11.12 -52.83
CA ASN A 108 8.60 -10.06 -53.10
C ASN A 108 8.32 -9.25 -51.82
N GLU A 109 8.31 -7.93 -51.95
CA GLU A 109 8.21 -6.98 -50.83
C GLU A 109 6.82 -6.33 -50.73
N SER A 110 5.93 -6.63 -51.67
CA SER A 110 4.57 -6.10 -51.74
C SER A 110 3.50 -7.14 -51.45
N ASN A 111 3.90 -8.38 -51.11
CA ASN A 111 3.00 -9.49 -50.87
C ASN A 111 3.52 -10.31 -49.69
N VAL A 112 2.61 -10.72 -48.80
CA VAL A 112 2.88 -11.72 -47.75
C VAL A 112 2.85 -13.14 -48.32
N MET A 113 2.21 -13.33 -49.49
CA MET A 113 2.08 -14.62 -50.15
C MET A 113 2.43 -14.50 -51.63
N GLN A 114 3.26 -15.42 -52.11
CA GLN A 114 3.46 -15.69 -53.52
C GLN A 114 3.68 -17.18 -53.70
N MET A 115 2.92 -17.81 -54.59
CA MET A 115 3.02 -19.23 -54.90
C MET A 115 3.35 -19.37 -56.39
N ILE A 116 4.41 -20.09 -56.72
CA ILE A 116 4.75 -20.47 -58.10
C ILE A 116 4.70 -21.99 -58.17
N ASN A 117 3.95 -22.52 -59.13
CA ASN A 117 3.83 -23.96 -59.37
C ASN A 117 4.49 -24.28 -60.72
N GLY A 118 5.58 -25.06 -60.68
CA GLY A 118 6.34 -25.44 -61.86
C GLY A 118 5.48 -26.15 -62.92
N PRO A 119 5.84 -26.10 -64.22
CA PRO A 119 7.08 -25.57 -64.80
C PRO A 119 7.01 -24.10 -65.27
N SER A 120 6.08 -23.31 -64.74
CA SER A 120 6.00 -21.88 -65.05
C SER A 120 6.59 -21.04 -63.94
N ASP A 121 7.38 -20.02 -64.28
CA ASP A 121 7.83 -18.98 -63.35
C ASP A 121 6.72 -17.96 -63.01
N THR A 122 5.50 -18.18 -63.52
CA THR A 122 4.36 -17.29 -63.27
C THR A 122 3.67 -17.67 -61.96
N PRO A 123 3.42 -16.71 -61.05
CA PRO A 123 2.69 -16.98 -59.83
C PRO A 123 1.27 -17.51 -60.09
N VAL A 124 0.87 -18.55 -59.35
CA VAL A 124 -0.51 -19.08 -59.33
C VAL A 124 -1.38 -18.41 -58.27
N ASN A 125 -0.75 -17.89 -57.21
CA ASN A 125 -1.38 -17.03 -56.20
C ASN A 125 -0.40 -15.94 -55.76
N GLN A 126 -0.89 -14.72 -55.58
CA GLN A 126 -0.17 -13.60 -54.97
C GLN A 126 -1.16 -12.80 -54.13
N ALA A 127 -0.82 -12.55 -52.87
CA ALA A 127 -1.67 -11.77 -51.99
C ALA A 127 -0.89 -10.88 -51.02
N ALA A 128 -1.46 -9.70 -50.76
CA ALA A 128 -1.03 -8.75 -49.76
C ALA A 128 -1.98 -8.78 -48.55
N ILE A 129 -1.49 -8.43 -47.36
CA ILE A 129 -2.37 -8.17 -46.22
C ILE A 129 -3.25 -6.95 -46.51
N SER A 130 -4.56 -7.07 -46.23
CA SER A 130 -5.51 -5.96 -46.34
C SER A 130 -5.91 -5.43 -44.96
N SER A 131 -6.17 -6.31 -44.00
CA SER A 131 -6.51 -5.96 -42.62
C SER A 131 -6.31 -7.13 -41.67
N PHE A 132 -6.06 -6.81 -40.39
CA PHE A 132 -6.32 -7.73 -39.29
C PHE A 132 -7.72 -7.45 -38.72
N ASP A 133 -8.51 -8.49 -38.62
CA ASP A 133 -9.92 -8.44 -38.25
C ASP A 133 -10.11 -8.91 -36.80
N ALA A 134 -11.30 -8.81 -36.21
CA ALA A 134 -11.50 -9.18 -34.80
C ALA A 134 -11.26 -10.68 -34.49
N ASP A 135 -11.41 -11.54 -35.51
CA ASP A 135 -11.32 -13.00 -35.41
C ASP A 135 -10.59 -13.55 -36.66
N GLY A 136 -9.39 -13.03 -36.93
CA GLY A 136 -8.56 -13.44 -38.08
C GLY A 136 -8.08 -12.28 -38.95
N PHE A 137 -8.01 -12.48 -40.27
CA PHE A 137 -7.35 -11.54 -41.19
C PHE A 137 -7.90 -11.61 -42.61
N THR A 138 -7.71 -10.53 -43.37
CA THR A 138 -8.15 -10.42 -44.76
C THR A 138 -6.96 -10.20 -45.70
N LEU A 139 -6.86 -11.04 -46.74
CA LEU A 139 -5.84 -10.95 -47.78
C LEU A 139 -6.42 -10.39 -49.08
N ASN A 140 -5.69 -9.49 -49.75
CA ASN A 140 -6.03 -8.99 -51.09
C ASN A 140 -5.23 -9.75 -52.16
N TYR A 141 -5.91 -10.56 -52.95
CA TYR A 141 -5.32 -11.37 -54.01
C TYR A 141 -5.17 -10.58 -55.31
N SER A 142 -3.93 -10.38 -55.76
CA SER A 142 -3.61 -9.83 -57.09
C SER A 142 -3.58 -10.91 -58.18
N THR A 143 -3.27 -12.14 -57.79
CA THR A 143 -3.41 -13.37 -58.60
C THR A 143 -4.05 -14.44 -57.73
N ALA A 144 -5.08 -15.14 -58.24
CA ALA A 144 -5.84 -16.12 -57.46
C ALA A 144 -6.16 -17.37 -58.28
N THR A 145 -5.74 -18.53 -57.78
CA THR A 145 -6.14 -19.85 -58.25
C THR A 145 -6.72 -20.62 -57.08
N SER A 146 -7.92 -21.18 -57.25
CA SER A 146 -8.65 -21.81 -56.15
C SER A 146 -8.01 -23.10 -55.65
N GLY A 147 -8.11 -23.32 -54.34
CA GLY A 147 -8.00 -24.63 -53.72
C GLY A 147 -6.61 -25.02 -53.24
N TYR A 148 -5.62 -24.12 -53.31
CA TYR A 148 -4.31 -24.39 -52.72
C TYR A 148 -4.34 -24.25 -51.21
N ILE A 149 -3.69 -25.16 -50.50
CA ILE A 149 -3.62 -25.17 -49.03
C ILE A 149 -2.53 -24.20 -48.58
N VAL A 150 -2.88 -23.30 -47.66
CA VAL A 150 -1.97 -22.35 -47.02
C VAL A 150 -1.97 -22.60 -45.53
N HIS A 151 -0.79 -22.56 -44.93
CA HIS A 151 -0.60 -22.68 -43.49
C HIS A 151 -0.31 -21.29 -42.90
N TYR A 152 -0.80 -21.04 -41.70
CA TYR A 152 -0.52 -19.81 -40.98
C TYR A 152 -0.07 -20.06 -39.54
N ILE A 153 0.68 -19.09 -39.03
CA ILE A 153 0.85 -18.82 -37.60
C ILE A 153 0.42 -17.37 -37.39
N ALA A 154 -0.53 -17.16 -36.49
CA ALA A 154 -1.02 -15.85 -36.11
C ALA A 154 -0.56 -15.51 -34.70
N PHE A 155 -0.13 -14.26 -34.51
CA PHE A 155 0.29 -13.70 -33.23
C PHE A 155 -0.59 -12.49 -32.93
N GLY A 156 -1.14 -12.38 -31.73
CA GLY A 156 -2.00 -11.27 -31.30
C GLY A 156 -1.91 -11.02 -29.79
N GLY A 157 -2.87 -10.24 -29.27
CA GLY A 157 -2.90 -9.82 -27.86
C GLY A 157 -2.46 -8.36 -27.66
N ALA A 158 -2.89 -7.73 -26.57
CA ALA A 158 -2.66 -6.32 -26.28
C ALA A 158 -1.17 -5.98 -26.13
N ASP A 159 -0.38 -6.87 -25.55
CA ASP A 159 1.02 -6.62 -25.21
C ASP A 159 2.00 -7.00 -26.32
N LEU A 160 1.55 -7.79 -27.31
CA LEU A 160 2.39 -8.15 -28.45
C LEU A 160 2.76 -6.91 -29.27
N GLN A 161 4.05 -6.72 -29.55
CA GLN A 161 4.53 -5.82 -30.60
C GLN A 161 5.19 -6.62 -31.71
N ALA A 162 5.10 -6.12 -32.95
CA ALA A 162 5.65 -6.78 -34.11
C ALA A 162 6.16 -5.77 -35.13
N ASP A 163 7.22 -6.14 -35.84
CA ASP A 163 7.83 -5.33 -36.88
C ASP A 163 8.39 -6.24 -37.99
N VAL A 164 8.24 -5.84 -39.26
CA VAL A 164 8.76 -6.57 -40.42
C VAL A 164 9.70 -5.71 -41.24
N GLY A 165 10.96 -6.14 -41.31
CA GLY A 165 11.98 -5.43 -42.07
C GLY A 165 12.87 -6.30 -42.93
N GLN A 166 13.92 -5.67 -43.45
CA GLN A 166 14.95 -6.31 -44.25
C GLN A 166 16.29 -5.64 -44.03
N GLN A 167 17.37 -6.41 -44.11
CA GLN A 167 18.72 -5.86 -44.00
C GLN A 167 19.73 -6.76 -44.71
N ALA A 168 20.83 -6.17 -45.19
CA ALA A 168 21.94 -6.91 -45.78
C ALA A 168 22.74 -7.64 -44.69
N ALA A 169 23.24 -8.85 -45.00
CA ALA A 169 23.97 -9.69 -44.04
C ALA A 169 25.24 -9.03 -43.48
N ASN A 170 25.82 -8.05 -44.17
CA ASN A 170 27.00 -7.27 -43.75
C ASN A 170 26.67 -5.91 -43.10
N ALA A 171 25.38 -5.59 -42.91
CA ALA A 171 24.92 -4.29 -42.44
C ALA A 171 24.38 -4.32 -40.99
N SER A 172 25.13 -4.94 -40.08
CA SER A 172 24.87 -4.93 -38.62
C SER A 172 25.40 -3.64 -37.97
N PRO A 173 24.75 -3.09 -36.92
CA PRO A 173 23.49 -3.53 -36.30
C PRO A 173 22.22 -2.99 -37.01
N GLU A 174 21.08 -3.59 -36.69
CA GLU A 174 19.75 -3.02 -36.95
C GLU A 174 19.28 -2.25 -35.71
N THR A 175 18.81 -1.02 -35.89
CA THR A 175 18.40 -0.12 -34.79
C THR A 175 17.05 0.57 -35.04
N GLY A 176 16.31 0.13 -36.06
CA GLY A 176 15.03 0.70 -36.47
C GLY A 176 13.80 0.02 -35.85
N VAL A 177 13.97 -1.07 -35.08
CA VAL A 177 12.86 -1.74 -34.40
C VAL A 177 12.43 -0.88 -33.21
N ALA A 178 11.15 -0.59 -33.08
CA ALA A 178 10.65 0.35 -32.06
C ALA A 178 10.67 -0.19 -30.61
N PHE A 179 11.03 -1.46 -30.43
CA PHE A 179 11.02 -2.21 -29.18
C PHE A 179 12.22 -3.15 -29.09
N GLN A 180 12.46 -3.72 -27.92
CA GLN A 180 13.45 -4.78 -27.73
C GLN A 180 12.89 -6.11 -28.25
N PRO A 181 13.46 -6.73 -29.29
CA PRO A 181 12.95 -8.01 -29.78
C PRO A 181 13.24 -9.15 -28.80
N GLU A 182 12.25 -9.97 -28.52
CA GLU A 182 12.36 -11.17 -27.68
C GLU A 182 12.43 -12.45 -28.55
N LEU A 183 11.82 -12.41 -29.74
CA LEU A 183 11.87 -13.50 -30.73
C LEU A 183 11.91 -12.93 -32.15
N VAL A 184 12.83 -13.41 -32.98
CA VAL A 184 12.96 -12.91 -34.36
C VAL A 184 13.04 -14.07 -35.34
N PHE A 185 12.16 -14.05 -36.33
CA PHE A 185 12.18 -14.99 -37.46
C PHE A 185 12.90 -14.37 -38.64
N VAL A 186 13.70 -15.17 -39.35
CA VAL A 186 14.51 -14.69 -40.47
C VAL A 186 14.35 -15.60 -41.66
N THR A 187 14.28 -15.02 -42.86
CA THR A 187 14.29 -15.78 -44.10
C THR A 187 15.08 -15.07 -45.19
N THR A 188 15.72 -15.82 -46.09
CA THR A 188 16.40 -15.24 -47.25
C THR A 188 16.29 -16.16 -48.46
N ALA A 189 16.33 -15.53 -49.64
CA ALA A 189 16.55 -16.20 -50.91
C ALA A 189 18.00 -16.07 -51.41
N GLY A 190 18.95 -15.52 -50.64
CA GLY A 190 20.33 -15.28 -51.08
C GLY A 190 20.45 -14.30 -52.26
N LEU A 191 19.70 -13.20 -52.18
CA LEU A 191 19.64 -12.12 -53.18
C LEU A 191 19.78 -10.78 -52.43
N GLY A 192 20.55 -9.79 -52.94
CA GLY A 192 20.64 -8.44 -52.34
C GLY A 192 19.48 -7.51 -52.74
N ALA A 193 18.91 -6.68 -51.85
CA ALA A 193 17.72 -5.76 -51.90
C ALA A 193 16.75 -5.69 -53.12
N GLY A 194 15.42 -5.68 -52.89
CA GLY A 194 14.36 -5.42 -53.90
C GLY A 194 13.72 -6.68 -54.55
N SER A 195 12.45 -6.65 -54.95
CA SER A 195 11.81 -7.83 -55.59
C SER A 195 12.60 -8.40 -56.79
N GLY A 196 12.73 -9.72 -56.91
CA GLY A 196 13.56 -10.34 -57.94
C GLY A 196 13.49 -11.87 -58.02
N THR A 197 14.06 -12.42 -59.09
CA THR A 197 14.13 -13.86 -59.39
C THR A 197 15.52 -14.27 -59.85
N ASP A 198 15.94 -15.49 -59.52
CA ASP A 198 17.19 -16.09 -60.03
C ASP A 198 17.01 -17.59 -60.23
N THR A 199 17.87 -18.17 -61.05
CA THR A 199 17.72 -19.50 -61.61
C THR A 199 18.27 -20.62 -60.71
N ASN A 200 19.02 -20.32 -59.66
CA ASN A 200 19.34 -21.30 -58.60
C ASN A 200 18.21 -21.33 -57.55
N SER A 201 17.94 -22.47 -56.91
CA SER A 201 17.00 -22.53 -55.79
C SER A 201 17.77 -22.48 -54.47
N LEU A 202 17.70 -21.35 -53.78
CA LEU A 202 18.31 -21.09 -52.48
C LEU A 202 17.29 -20.42 -51.59
N THR A 203 16.97 -21.06 -50.47
CA THR A 203 16.07 -20.51 -49.44
C THR A 203 16.51 -20.97 -48.07
N SER A 204 16.43 -20.09 -47.08
CA SER A 204 16.58 -20.48 -45.67
C SER A 204 15.51 -19.84 -44.80
N PHE A 205 15.21 -20.51 -43.69
CA PHE A 205 14.42 -20.00 -42.58
C PHE A 205 15.20 -20.23 -41.31
N GLY A 206 15.25 -19.24 -40.44
CA GLY A 206 15.82 -19.38 -39.11
C GLY A 206 15.15 -18.48 -38.10
N VAL A 207 15.62 -18.58 -36.88
CA VAL A 207 15.06 -17.91 -35.71
C VAL A 207 16.17 -17.68 -34.68
N PHE A 208 16.02 -16.61 -33.91
CA PHE A 208 16.79 -16.38 -32.69
C PHE A 208 15.94 -15.72 -31.61
N ASN A 209 16.36 -15.82 -30.35
CA ASN A 209 15.72 -15.15 -29.21
C ASN A 209 16.68 -14.19 -28.48
N ASP A 210 16.15 -13.56 -27.44
CA ASP A 210 16.85 -12.69 -26.49
C ASP A 210 17.98 -13.36 -25.70
N ASN A 211 17.93 -14.68 -25.52
CA ASN A 211 19.01 -15.49 -24.94
C ASN A 211 20.17 -15.77 -25.90
N LEU A 212 20.11 -15.25 -27.13
CA LEU A 212 21.08 -15.50 -28.22
C LEU A 212 21.10 -16.94 -28.71
N ASP A 213 20.06 -17.73 -28.39
CA ASP A 213 19.87 -19.05 -28.99
C ASP A 213 19.39 -18.88 -30.41
N GLU A 214 19.94 -19.65 -31.35
CA GLU A 214 19.68 -19.47 -32.77
C GLU A 214 19.75 -20.78 -33.55
N TRP A 215 19.00 -20.85 -34.65
CA TRP A 215 19.22 -21.86 -35.70
C TRP A 215 18.63 -21.42 -37.03
N PHE A 216 19.10 -22.04 -38.12
CA PHE A 216 18.46 -21.95 -39.43
C PHE A 216 18.49 -23.28 -40.16
N VAL A 217 17.49 -23.49 -41.01
CA VAL A 217 17.46 -24.54 -42.03
C VAL A 217 17.54 -23.91 -43.41
N GLY A 218 18.45 -24.39 -44.24
CA GLY A 218 18.60 -23.96 -45.62
C GLY A 218 18.44 -25.10 -46.62
N GLY A 219 18.06 -24.74 -47.85
CA GLY A 219 17.97 -25.62 -49.00
C GLY A 219 18.73 -25.04 -50.19
N TYR A 220 19.44 -25.90 -50.94
CA TYR A 220 20.22 -25.51 -52.11
C TYR A 220 20.01 -26.49 -53.27
N HIS A 221 19.69 -25.96 -54.45
CA HIS A 221 19.74 -26.64 -55.75
C HIS A 221 20.40 -25.78 -56.82
N ASN A 222 21.21 -26.41 -57.67
CA ASN A 222 21.82 -25.77 -58.83
C ASN A 222 20.95 -25.91 -60.10
N ASN A 223 20.75 -24.81 -60.84
CA ASN A 223 19.95 -24.76 -62.07
C ASN A 223 20.45 -25.62 -63.26
N ASN A 224 21.62 -26.23 -63.15
CA ASN A 224 22.23 -26.92 -64.27
C ASN A 224 22.98 -28.18 -63.82
N SER A 225 22.65 -28.69 -62.63
CA SER A 225 23.23 -29.91 -62.10
C SER A 225 22.15 -30.83 -61.58
N THR A 226 22.17 -32.05 -62.11
CA THR A 226 21.35 -33.12 -61.58
C THR A 226 21.94 -33.71 -60.29
N ALA A 227 23.13 -33.31 -59.83
CA ALA A 227 23.84 -33.98 -58.72
C ALA A 227 24.21 -33.07 -57.54
N ASN A 228 23.75 -31.82 -57.54
CA ASN A 228 24.10 -30.81 -56.53
C ASN A 228 22.85 -30.26 -55.84
N ARG A 229 22.15 -31.12 -55.11
CA ARG A 229 21.04 -30.76 -54.22
C ARG A 229 21.46 -31.05 -52.79
N ASP A 230 21.04 -30.24 -51.83
CA ASP A 230 21.26 -30.52 -50.42
C ASP A 230 20.39 -29.63 -49.50
N SER A 231 20.27 -30.01 -48.22
CA SER A 231 19.59 -29.25 -47.16
C SER A 231 20.18 -29.54 -45.80
N LEU A 232 20.44 -28.49 -45.05
CA LEU A 232 21.19 -28.54 -43.80
C LEU A 232 20.53 -27.66 -42.74
N THR A 233 20.56 -28.11 -41.48
CA THR A 233 20.17 -27.30 -40.31
C THR A 233 21.44 -26.94 -39.54
N ILE A 234 21.57 -25.68 -39.13
CA ILE A 234 22.70 -25.13 -38.40
C ILE A 234 22.18 -24.43 -37.16
N THR A 235 22.74 -24.73 -35.99
CA THR A 235 22.32 -24.21 -34.68
C THR A 235 23.29 -23.15 -34.12
N SER A 236 24.19 -22.66 -34.96
CA SER A 236 25.19 -21.63 -34.64
C SER A 236 25.08 -20.39 -35.54
N ALA A 237 23.90 -20.22 -36.15
CA ALA A 237 23.54 -19.09 -36.99
C ALA A 237 22.01 -19.06 -37.14
N PHE A 238 21.43 -17.89 -37.37
CA PHE A 238 20.00 -17.70 -37.67
C PHE A 238 19.71 -17.52 -39.16
N SER A 239 20.72 -17.30 -39.99
CA SER A 239 20.56 -17.13 -41.43
C SER A 239 21.83 -17.51 -42.16
N GLY A 240 21.71 -17.83 -43.44
CA GLY A 240 22.86 -18.17 -44.25
C GLY A 240 22.53 -18.71 -45.63
N GLN A 241 23.61 -18.85 -46.40
CA GLN A 241 23.64 -19.48 -47.70
C GLN A 241 24.81 -20.46 -47.80
N TYR A 242 24.55 -21.65 -48.29
CA TYR A 242 25.58 -22.65 -48.56
C TYR A 242 25.48 -23.19 -49.98
N TRP A 243 26.59 -23.75 -50.48
CA TRP A 243 26.61 -24.62 -51.66
C TRP A 243 26.98 -26.04 -51.20
N VAL A 244 26.81 -27.03 -52.07
CA VAL A 244 27.32 -28.42 -51.85
C VAL A 244 28.82 -28.52 -51.51
N THR A 245 29.60 -27.45 -51.69
CA THR A 245 31.03 -27.39 -51.33
C THR A 245 31.32 -26.74 -49.97
N GLY A 246 30.30 -26.25 -49.26
CA GLY A 246 30.41 -25.60 -47.95
C GLY A 246 29.52 -24.36 -47.79
N LEU A 247 29.52 -23.81 -46.57
CA LEU A 247 28.89 -22.53 -46.24
C LEU A 247 29.61 -21.37 -46.94
N ASN A 248 28.86 -20.47 -47.59
CA ASN A 248 29.41 -19.26 -48.18
C ASN A 248 29.47 -18.13 -47.16
N TRP A 249 28.32 -17.94 -46.53
CA TRP A 249 28.12 -16.94 -45.52
C TRP A 249 27.01 -17.45 -44.60
N SER A 250 27.13 -17.05 -43.34
CA SER A 250 26.11 -17.22 -42.32
C SER A 250 26.07 -15.95 -41.50
N SER A 251 24.92 -15.72 -40.87
CA SER A 251 24.73 -14.65 -39.90
C SER A 251 24.39 -15.25 -38.55
N SER A 252 25.15 -14.86 -37.54
CA SER A 252 24.99 -15.35 -36.16
C SER A 252 24.77 -14.18 -35.21
N ILE A 253 23.78 -14.30 -34.34
CA ILE A 253 23.38 -13.25 -33.41
C ILE A 253 24.49 -12.98 -32.39
N SER A 254 24.68 -11.71 -32.04
CA SER A 254 25.75 -11.27 -31.13
C SER A 254 25.29 -10.36 -29.99
N ALA A 255 24.18 -9.65 -30.17
CA ALA A 255 23.53 -8.88 -29.11
C ALA A 255 22.09 -8.51 -29.51
N ILE A 256 21.24 -8.36 -28.50
CA ILE A 256 19.91 -7.74 -28.60
C ILE A 256 19.95 -6.39 -27.90
N GLN A 257 19.28 -5.39 -28.46
CA GLN A 257 19.19 -4.03 -27.91
C GLN A 257 17.74 -3.58 -27.77
N SER A 258 17.52 -2.49 -27.05
CA SER A 258 16.19 -1.91 -26.82
C SER A 258 15.45 -1.46 -28.09
N ASN A 259 16.15 -1.37 -29.22
CA ASN A 259 15.61 -0.93 -30.51
C ASN A 259 16.09 -1.80 -31.69
N GLY A 260 16.49 -3.05 -31.45
CA GLY A 260 16.93 -3.94 -32.53
C GLY A 260 17.93 -5.00 -32.09
N PHE A 261 18.83 -5.38 -33.01
CA PHE A 261 19.76 -6.49 -32.83
C PHE A 261 21.05 -6.37 -33.66
N SER A 262 22.13 -6.99 -33.17
CA SER A 262 23.45 -7.07 -33.81
C SER A 262 23.81 -8.51 -34.17
N TRP A 263 24.44 -8.71 -35.32
CA TRP A 263 24.94 -10.02 -35.75
C TRP A 263 26.33 -9.93 -36.40
N THR A 264 26.95 -11.10 -36.53
CA THR A 264 28.15 -11.29 -37.33
C THR A 264 27.75 -11.74 -38.73
N GLY A 265 28.22 -11.06 -39.78
CA GLY A 265 27.92 -11.41 -41.18
C GLY A 265 28.72 -10.53 -42.15
N SER A 266 29.02 -11.04 -43.34
CA SER A 266 29.96 -10.38 -44.26
C SER A 266 29.49 -10.28 -45.72
N ASP A 267 28.32 -10.83 -46.04
CA ASP A 267 27.77 -10.84 -47.40
C ASP A 267 26.78 -9.69 -47.67
N GLY A 268 26.62 -9.31 -48.94
CA GLY A 268 25.70 -8.25 -49.37
C GLY A 268 24.26 -8.71 -49.64
N ASP A 269 23.98 -10.00 -49.53
CA ASP A 269 22.62 -10.53 -49.65
C ASP A 269 21.72 -10.07 -48.50
N ASN A 270 20.44 -9.83 -48.81
CA ASN A 270 19.47 -9.42 -47.79
C ASN A 270 18.76 -10.63 -47.19
N PHE A 271 18.48 -10.53 -45.90
CA PHE A 271 17.47 -11.33 -45.24
C PHE A 271 16.27 -10.46 -44.85
N TYR A 272 15.10 -11.08 -44.76
CA TYR A 272 13.87 -10.52 -44.24
C TYR A 272 13.66 -11.03 -42.82
N TRP A 273 13.10 -10.19 -41.96
CA TRP A 273 12.81 -10.56 -40.59
C TRP A 273 11.40 -10.18 -40.15
N LEU A 274 10.91 -10.91 -39.16
CA LEU A 274 9.76 -10.56 -38.32
C LEU A 274 10.26 -10.56 -36.89
N ALA A 275 10.31 -9.39 -36.26
CA ALA A 275 10.70 -9.22 -34.87
C ALA A 275 9.45 -9.12 -34.00
N LEU A 276 9.42 -9.83 -32.88
CA LEU A 276 8.34 -9.83 -31.90
C LEU A 276 8.88 -9.43 -30.53
N ASP A 277 8.13 -8.58 -29.84
CA ASP A 277 8.16 -8.41 -28.38
C ASP A 277 6.94 -9.17 -27.86
N VAL A 278 7.16 -10.28 -27.15
CA VAL A 278 6.12 -11.15 -26.62
C VAL A 278 5.70 -10.72 -25.20
N GLY A 279 5.97 -9.47 -24.83
CA GLY A 279 5.51 -8.83 -23.62
C GLY A 279 6.14 -9.40 -22.35
N GLY A 280 7.30 -10.04 -22.45
CA GLY A 280 7.98 -10.70 -21.33
C GLY A 280 7.60 -12.17 -21.12
N LEU A 281 6.80 -12.78 -22.01
CA LEU A 281 6.63 -14.24 -22.03
C LEU A 281 7.96 -14.94 -22.34
N GLN A 282 8.19 -16.09 -21.72
CA GLN A 282 9.41 -16.85 -22.02
C GLN A 282 9.37 -17.45 -23.43
N THR A 283 10.54 -17.45 -24.08
CA THR A 283 10.75 -18.12 -25.37
C THR A 283 11.86 -19.15 -25.27
N ALA A 284 11.73 -20.24 -26.02
CA ALA A 284 12.78 -21.25 -26.13
C ALA A 284 13.14 -21.45 -27.59
N VAL A 285 14.38 -21.19 -27.97
CA VAL A 285 14.93 -21.50 -29.29
C VAL A 285 16.01 -22.56 -29.11
N GLY A 286 15.97 -23.63 -29.91
CA GLY A 286 16.91 -24.72 -29.72
C GLY A 286 16.84 -25.77 -30.82
N SER A 287 17.47 -26.91 -30.57
CA SER A 287 17.40 -28.04 -31.49
C SER A 287 17.40 -29.38 -30.76
N ILE A 288 16.88 -30.40 -31.43
CA ILE A 288 16.97 -31.79 -31.01
C ILE A 288 17.49 -32.65 -32.15
N THR A 289 18.12 -33.77 -31.80
CA THR A 289 18.41 -34.84 -32.76
C THR A 289 17.24 -35.82 -32.79
N LYS A 290 16.64 -36.05 -33.96
CA LYS A 290 15.52 -36.99 -34.12
C LYS A 290 15.88 -38.38 -33.57
N SER A 291 14.99 -38.98 -32.77
CA SER A 291 15.13 -40.36 -32.28
C SER A 291 15.34 -41.35 -33.43
N THR A 292 16.24 -42.32 -33.24
CA THR A 292 16.50 -43.42 -34.18
C THR A 292 15.77 -44.71 -33.80
N ASP A 293 14.98 -44.68 -32.72
CA ASP A 293 14.21 -45.82 -32.24
C ASP A 293 13.06 -46.17 -33.19
N THR A 294 12.63 -47.44 -33.15
CA THR A 294 11.58 -47.92 -34.05
C THR A 294 10.21 -47.35 -33.64
N ALA A 295 9.45 -46.82 -34.61
CA ALA A 295 8.10 -46.30 -34.36
C ALA A 295 7.09 -47.41 -33.97
N PRO A 296 6.04 -47.09 -33.17
CA PRO A 296 5.80 -45.78 -32.57
C PRO A 296 6.72 -45.51 -31.38
N VAL A 297 7.31 -44.32 -31.33
CA VAL A 297 8.18 -43.89 -30.23
C VAL A 297 7.87 -42.43 -29.84
N SER A 298 7.83 -42.14 -28.55
CA SER A 298 7.75 -40.77 -28.03
C SER A 298 9.16 -40.23 -27.79
N GLN A 299 9.37 -38.98 -28.17
CA GLN A 299 10.62 -38.26 -27.98
C GLN A 299 10.31 -36.92 -27.32
N SER A 300 10.91 -36.68 -26.15
CA SER A 300 10.84 -35.39 -25.50
C SER A 300 11.72 -34.36 -26.18
N ILE A 301 11.24 -33.11 -26.23
CA ILE A 301 12.01 -31.93 -26.62
C ILE A 301 12.87 -31.41 -25.44
N GLY A 302 12.64 -31.93 -24.23
CA GLY A 302 13.28 -31.49 -22.99
C GLY A 302 12.40 -30.54 -22.18
N ASN A 303 12.80 -30.26 -20.94
CA ASN A 303 12.11 -29.30 -20.08
C ASN A 303 12.46 -27.87 -20.55
N LEU A 304 11.46 -27.14 -21.05
CA LEU A 304 11.60 -25.77 -21.55
C LEU A 304 11.63 -24.71 -20.44
N GLY A 305 11.33 -25.08 -19.19
CA GLY A 305 11.15 -24.15 -18.08
C GLY A 305 9.73 -23.58 -17.97
N PHE A 306 8.94 -23.66 -19.04
CA PHE A 306 7.56 -23.17 -19.10
C PHE A 306 6.68 -24.12 -19.93
N ARG A 307 5.35 -24.03 -19.76
CA ARG A 307 4.39 -24.72 -20.63
C ARG A 307 4.14 -23.87 -21.87
N PRO A 308 4.41 -24.37 -23.08
CA PRO A 308 4.24 -23.58 -24.30
C PRO A 308 2.78 -23.43 -24.71
N GLN A 309 2.45 -22.35 -25.41
CA GLN A 309 1.23 -22.22 -26.22
C GLN A 309 1.48 -22.51 -27.71
N LEU A 310 2.72 -22.35 -28.19
CA LEU A 310 3.08 -22.56 -29.59
C LEU A 310 4.44 -23.25 -29.66
N ILE A 311 4.57 -24.22 -30.56
CA ILE A 311 5.85 -24.77 -31.02
C ILE A 311 5.88 -24.78 -32.54
N PHE A 312 7.00 -24.38 -33.12
CA PHE A 312 7.32 -24.58 -34.54
C PHE A 312 8.62 -25.34 -34.69
N MET A 313 8.74 -26.09 -35.77
CA MET A 313 9.89 -26.94 -36.04
C MET A 313 10.35 -26.85 -37.49
N GLY A 314 11.66 -26.90 -37.70
CA GLY A 314 12.31 -26.91 -39.01
C GLY A 314 13.36 -28.02 -39.13
N SER A 315 13.47 -28.67 -40.29
CA SER A 315 14.50 -29.70 -40.51
C SER A 315 14.95 -29.83 -41.98
N GLY A 316 16.27 -29.91 -42.16
CA GLY A 316 16.98 -30.26 -43.40
C GLY A 316 17.21 -31.78 -43.57
N THR A 317 17.87 -32.23 -44.64
CA THR A 317 18.16 -33.66 -44.88
C THR A 317 19.40 -34.15 -44.16
N GLU A 318 20.42 -33.30 -44.02
CA GLU A 318 21.66 -33.65 -43.35
C GLU A 318 21.42 -33.95 -41.86
N VAL A 319 22.21 -34.90 -41.35
CA VAL A 319 22.16 -35.37 -39.96
C VAL A 319 23.15 -34.64 -39.04
N ASP A 320 24.10 -33.92 -39.63
CA ASP A 320 25.12 -33.11 -38.96
C ASP A 320 25.05 -31.67 -39.48
N GLU A 321 25.75 -30.72 -38.85
CA GLU A 321 25.81 -29.31 -39.27
C GLU A 321 26.84 -29.00 -40.37
N VAL A 322 27.46 -30.04 -40.93
CA VAL A 322 28.48 -29.91 -41.96
C VAL A 322 28.11 -30.77 -43.15
N ILE A 323 28.19 -30.17 -44.34
CA ILE A 323 27.99 -30.89 -45.60
C ILE A 323 29.09 -31.94 -45.73
N ASN A 324 28.72 -33.22 -45.55
CA ASN A 324 29.66 -34.33 -45.61
C ASN A 324 29.49 -35.18 -46.87
N THR A 325 28.31 -35.15 -47.49
CA THR A 325 27.97 -35.86 -48.73
C THR A 325 26.84 -35.12 -49.46
N ASN A 326 26.85 -35.11 -50.81
CA ASN A 326 25.72 -34.57 -51.57
C ASN A 326 24.48 -35.48 -51.37
N ASN A 327 23.46 -34.95 -50.70
CA ASN A 327 22.24 -35.70 -50.36
C ASN A 327 21.03 -35.22 -51.17
N ASN A 328 19.86 -35.83 -50.99
CA ASN A 328 18.64 -35.23 -51.51
C ASN A 328 18.33 -33.97 -50.69
N MET A 329 17.64 -33.01 -51.29
CA MET A 329 17.16 -31.86 -50.54
C MET A 329 15.80 -32.17 -49.93
N ARG A 330 15.63 -31.74 -48.67
CA ARG A 330 14.38 -31.69 -47.93
C ARG A 330 14.38 -30.42 -47.10
N MET A 331 13.31 -29.66 -47.20
CA MET A 331 12.99 -28.63 -46.21
C MET A 331 11.60 -28.92 -45.66
N THR A 332 11.50 -29.12 -44.35
CA THR A 332 10.23 -29.34 -43.66
C THR A 332 10.00 -28.26 -42.62
N PHE A 333 8.79 -27.73 -42.57
CA PHE A 333 8.31 -26.80 -41.55
C PHE A 333 7.04 -27.35 -40.92
N GLY A 334 6.81 -27.06 -39.65
CA GLY A 334 5.49 -27.26 -39.06
C GLY A 334 5.30 -26.54 -37.75
N ALA A 335 4.04 -26.30 -37.39
CA ALA A 335 3.62 -25.59 -36.19
C ALA A 335 2.57 -26.40 -35.41
N TYR A 336 2.48 -26.17 -34.11
CA TYR A 336 1.44 -26.68 -33.20
C TYR A 336 1.12 -25.65 -32.12
N ASP A 337 -0.16 -25.31 -31.95
CA ASP A 337 -0.64 -24.34 -30.96
C ASP A 337 -1.30 -24.98 -29.72
N GLY A 338 -0.98 -26.25 -29.45
CA GLY A 338 -1.65 -27.02 -28.38
C GLY A 338 -2.96 -27.69 -28.81
N THR A 339 -3.53 -27.30 -29.95
CA THR A 339 -4.79 -27.88 -30.48
C THR A 339 -4.67 -28.34 -31.93
N THR A 340 -4.10 -27.50 -32.78
CA THR A 340 -4.00 -27.66 -34.23
C THR A 340 -2.54 -27.78 -34.60
N GLN A 341 -2.17 -28.76 -35.42
CA GLN A 341 -0.81 -28.91 -35.94
C GLN A 341 -0.84 -29.01 -37.46
N SER A 342 0.21 -28.52 -38.11
CA SER A 342 0.37 -28.74 -39.54
C SER A 342 1.83 -28.66 -39.95
N SER A 343 2.15 -29.26 -41.09
CA SER A 343 3.48 -29.22 -41.68
C SER A 343 3.45 -29.21 -43.20
N VAL A 344 4.55 -28.74 -43.77
CA VAL A 344 4.83 -28.79 -45.20
C VAL A 344 6.21 -29.33 -45.46
N THR A 345 6.37 -30.02 -46.58
CA THR A 345 7.64 -30.64 -46.97
C THR A 345 7.90 -30.40 -48.44
N ARG A 346 9.07 -29.83 -48.75
CA ARG A 346 9.64 -29.78 -50.09
C ARG A 346 10.76 -30.79 -50.19
N THR A 347 10.86 -31.48 -51.32
CA THR A 347 11.83 -32.56 -51.48
C THR A 347 12.30 -32.67 -52.92
N ASP A 348 13.59 -32.87 -53.15
CA ASP A 348 14.15 -32.91 -54.50
C ASP A 348 15.41 -33.77 -54.58
N ALA A 349 15.46 -34.67 -55.56
CA ALA A 349 16.38 -35.79 -55.58
C ALA A 349 17.57 -35.58 -56.54
N ASN A 350 18.75 -36.07 -56.15
CA ASN A 350 19.88 -36.14 -57.07
C ASN A 350 19.57 -37.13 -58.23
N GLY A 351 19.79 -36.70 -59.48
CA GLY A 351 19.83 -37.52 -60.69
C GLY A 351 18.80 -37.18 -61.78
N ALA A 352 18.25 -35.95 -61.83
CA ALA A 352 17.03 -35.61 -62.60
C ALA A 352 15.82 -36.46 -62.19
N ALA A 353 15.81 -36.90 -60.93
CA ALA A 353 14.73 -37.65 -60.32
C ALA A 353 13.73 -36.71 -59.63
N ASN A 354 12.66 -37.31 -59.08
CA ASN A 354 11.42 -36.64 -58.75
C ASN A 354 11.59 -35.46 -57.77
N ALA A 355 11.01 -34.32 -58.14
CA ALA A 355 10.86 -33.14 -57.29
C ALA A 355 9.43 -33.14 -56.78
N ASP A 356 9.25 -33.28 -55.47
CA ASP A 356 7.95 -33.47 -54.82
C ASP A 356 7.71 -32.44 -53.70
N GLN A 357 6.44 -32.24 -53.40
CA GLN A 357 5.97 -31.37 -52.32
C GLN A 357 4.72 -31.94 -51.64
N ARG A 358 4.57 -31.63 -50.35
CA ARG A 358 3.48 -32.16 -49.50
C ARG A 358 3.04 -31.14 -48.47
N SER A 359 1.75 -31.18 -48.14
CA SER A 359 1.14 -30.50 -47.01
C SER A 359 0.49 -31.56 -46.11
N ASN A 360 0.45 -31.32 -44.81
CA ASN A 360 -0.15 -32.19 -43.82
C ASN A 360 -0.77 -31.36 -42.69
N SER A 361 -2.08 -31.48 -42.46
CA SER A 361 -2.82 -30.76 -41.43
C SER A 361 -2.99 -31.53 -40.11
N GLY A 362 -2.30 -32.67 -39.95
CA GLY A 362 -2.39 -33.54 -38.77
C GLY A 362 -1.04 -33.97 -38.19
N LYS A 363 0.08 -33.42 -38.67
CA LYS A 363 1.44 -33.74 -38.21
C LYS A 363 2.26 -32.46 -38.02
N ILE A 364 2.97 -32.36 -36.89
CA ILE A 364 3.97 -31.30 -36.65
C ILE A 364 5.17 -31.44 -37.60
N LEU A 365 5.53 -32.66 -37.99
CA LEU A 365 6.61 -32.92 -38.94
C LEU A 365 6.32 -34.13 -39.82
N GLY A 366 6.50 -33.99 -41.13
CA GLY A 366 6.53 -35.08 -42.11
C GLY A 366 7.87 -35.12 -42.84
N LEU A 367 8.78 -35.99 -42.42
CA LEU A 367 10.12 -36.08 -43.03
C LEU A 367 10.12 -37.07 -44.20
N SER A 368 10.79 -36.73 -45.29
CA SER A 368 10.90 -37.54 -46.52
C SER A 368 12.36 -37.71 -46.97
N GLN A 369 12.65 -38.69 -47.84
CA GLN A 369 13.96 -38.84 -48.51
C GLN A 369 13.86 -38.86 -50.04
N ILE A 370 12.94 -39.65 -50.62
CA ILE A 370 12.53 -39.68 -52.05
C ILE A 370 11.28 -40.57 -52.19
N ASP A 371 10.36 -40.22 -53.11
CA ASP A 371 9.18 -40.98 -53.56
C ASP A 371 8.14 -41.46 -52.52
N ALA A 372 6.93 -40.91 -52.65
CA ALA A 372 5.61 -41.42 -52.23
C ALA A 372 5.31 -41.73 -50.74
N SER A 373 6.28 -41.77 -49.82
CA SER A 373 5.98 -41.92 -48.37
C SER A 373 6.82 -41.01 -47.48
N PHE A 374 6.30 -40.69 -46.30
CA PHE A 374 7.12 -40.13 -45.24
C PHE A 374 8.03 -41.24 -44.67
N VAL A 375 9.28 -40.89 -44.35
CA VAL A 375 10.22 -41.77 -43.65
C VAL A 375 10.15 -41.60 -42.14
N ALA A 376 9.61 -40.46 -41.67
CA ALA A 376 9.22 -40.25 -40.29
C ALA A 376 8.08 -39.23 -40.19
N GLU A 377 7.12 -39.47 -39.30
CA GLU A 377 5.95 -38.59 -39.10
C GLU A 377 5.72 -38.36 -37.60
N GLY A 378 5.92 -37.12 -37.16
CA GLY A 378 5.73 -36.68 -35.79
C GLY A 378 4.32 -36.13 -35.56
N VAL A 379 3.71 -36.49 -34.44
CA VAL A 379 2.48 -35.90 -33.89
C VAL A 379 2.86 -35.27 -32.56
N MET A 380 2.64 -33.96 -32.41
CA MET A 380 2.85 -33.30 -31.13
C MET A 380 1.78 -33.74 -30.13
N GLN A 381 2.17 -34.04 -28.90
CA GLN A 381 1.22 -34.33 -27.81
C GLN A 381 0.69 -33.02 -27.21
N PRO A 382 -0.51 -33.00 -26.61
CA PRO A 382 -1.02 -31.85 -25.86
C PRO A 382 0.00 -31.35 -24.83
N PHE A 383 0.10 -30.04 -24.66
CA PHE A 383 1.00 -29.41 -23.68
C PHE A 383 0.44 -29.63 -22.26
N SER A 384 0.83 -30.73 -21.63
CA SER A 384 0.41 -31.10 -20.28
C SER A 384 1.39 -30.69 -19.19
N ASP A 385 2.59 -30.24 -19.55
CA ASP A 385 3.67 -29.82 -18.65
C ASP A 385 4.73 -29.00 -19.42
N ASN A 386 5.87 -28.74 -18.79
CA ASN A 386 6.99 -27.99 -19.37
C ASN A 386 7.88 -28.85 -20.29
N SER A 387 7.53 -30.12 -20.56
CA SER A 387 8.34 -31.09 -21.32
C SER A 387 7.59 -31.62 -22.55
N PRO A 388 7.45 -30.81 -23.61
CA PRO A 388 6.67 -31.18 -24.78
C PRO A 388 7.22 -32.42 -25.50
N ASP A 389 6.31 -33.29 -25.95
CA ASP A 389 6.64 -34.59 -26.52
C ASP A 389 6.16 -34.74 -27.97
N ILE A 390 7.04 -35.27 -28.83
CA ILE A 390 6.72 -35.68 -30.20
C ILE A 390 6.53 -37.19 -30.23
N ARG A 391 5.36 -37.65 -30.68
CA ARG A 391 5.11 -39.05 -30.99
C ARG A 391 5.39 -39.35 -32.45
N TRP A 392 6.48 -40.05 -32.74
CA TRP A 392 6.80 -40.53 -34.07
C TRP A 392 5.92 -41.72 -34.44
N THR A 393 4.94 -41.50 -35.31
CA THR A 393 4.00 -42.52 -35.81
C THR A 393 4.60 -43.42 -36.88
N SER A 394 5.54 -42.89 -37.66
CA SER A 394 6.50 -43.62 -38.48
C SER A 394 7.89 -43.06 -38.17
N ASN A 395 8.95 -43.88 -38.23
CA ASN A 395 10.30 -43.42 -37.90
C ASN A 395 11.38 -44.25 -38.60
N ASN A 396 12.33 -43.57 -39.23
CA ASN A 396 13.53 -44.19 -39.78
C ASN A 396 14.72 -44.07 -38.81
N SER A 397 15.76 -44.88 -39.04
CA SER A 397 16.96 -44.92 -38.19
C SER A 397 17.96 -43.78 -38.43
N SER A 398 17.53 -42.68 -39.07
CA SER A 398 18.39 -41.50 -39.34
C SER A 398 18.19 -40.44 -38.26
N ALA A 399 19.29 -39.83 -37.81
CA ALA A 399 19.33 -38.87 -36.72
C ALA A 399 19.35 -37.42 -37.24
N TYR A 400 18.24 -36.93 -37.77
CA TYR A 400 18.18 -35.56 -38.32
C TYR A 400 18.23 -34.49 -37.23
N ILE A 401 18.85 -33.35 -37.52
CA ILE A 401 18.73 -32.16 -36.68
C ILE A 401 17.37 -31.51 -36.95
N ILE A 402 16.67 -31.18 -35.88
CA ILE A 402 15.39 -30.48 -35.90
C ILE A 402 15.55 -29.24 -35.04
N GLY A 403 15.52 -28.06 -35.65
CA GLY A 403 15.42 -26.79 -34.93
C GLY A 403 13.98 -26.57 -34.46
N TYR A 404 13.81 -25.95 -33.29
CA TYR A 404 12.50 -25.56 -32.77
C TYR A 404 12.52 -24.15 -32.19
N PHE A 405 11.35 -23.53 -32.13
CA PHE A 405 11.08 -22.46 -31.18
C PHE A 405 9.77 -22.74 -30.42
N ALA A 406 9.65 -22.16 -29.23
CA ALA A 406 8.45 -22.22 -28.40
C ALA A 406 8.17 -20.87 -27.71
N ILE A 407 6.89 -20.59 -27.44
CA ILE A 407 6.43 -19.41 -26.68
C ILE A 407 5.58 -19.89 -25.50
N GLU A 408 5.80 -19.33 -24.31
CA GLU A 408 5.04 -19.61 -23.07
C GLU A 408 3.54 -19.32 -23.20
N ALA A 409 2.69 -20.10 -22.52
CA ALA A 409 1.26 -19.84 -22.43
C ALA A 409 0.94 -18.77 -21.36
N PRO A 410 -0.03 -17.86 -21.61
CA PRO A 410 -0.41 -16.85 -20.64
C PRO A 410 -1.05 -17.50 -19.39
N GLN A 411 -0.65 -17.01 -18.22
CA GLN A 411 -1.05 -17.56 -16.92
C GLN A 411 -2.36 -16.91 -16.45
N ALA A 412 -3.31 -17.71 -15.93
CA ALA A 412 -4.64 -17.24 -15.51
C ALA A 412 -4.70 -16.87 -14.03
N VAL A 413 -4.01 -17.65 -13.19
CA VAL A 413 -3.87 -17.43 -11.75
C VAL A 413 -2.41 -17.61 -11.39
N THR A 414 -1.83 -16.61 -10.73
CA THR A 414 -0.46 -16.65 -10.22
C THR A 414 -0.42 -16.34 -8.74
N GLY A 415 0.43 -17.06 -8.02
CA GLY A 415 0.59 -16.88 -6.58
C GLY A 415 1.89 -17.51 -6.09
N THR A 416 2.21 -17.23 -4.83
CA THR A 416 3.37 -17.78 -4.14
C THR A 416 2.90 -18.43 -2.84
N VAL A 417 3.54 -19.56 -2.49
CA VAL A 417 3.30 -20.26 -1.23
C VAL A 417 4.35 -19.81 -0.21
N TYR A 418 3.89 -19.40 0.96
CA TYR A 418 4.71 -18.91 2.07
C TYR A 418 4.49 -19.73 3.34
N ILE A 419 5.52 -19.78 4.18
CA ILE A 419 5.41 -20.35 5.54
C ILE A 419 4.88 -19.34 6.56
N ASP A 420 4.87 -18.05 6.20
CA ASP A 420 4.38 -16.93 6.99
C ASP A 420 3.53 -16.01 6.10
N GLU A 421 3.21 -14.80 6.58
CA GLU A 421 2.39 -13.84 5.83
C GLU A 421 3.22 -13.09 4.79
N GLY A 422 3.56 -13.77 3.70
CA GLY A 422 4.17 -13.16 2.51
C GLY A 422 5.67 -12.83 2.61
N ALA A 423 6.37 -13.21 3.68
CA ALA A 423 7.78 -12.85 3.89
C ALA A 423 8.76 -13.98 3.50
N THR A 424 8.44 -15.22 3.85
CA THR A 424 9.31 -16.39 3.64
C THR A 424 8.62 -17.42 2.75
N ASN A 425 9.12 -17.53 1.52
CA ASN A 425 8.60 -18.47 0.53
C ASN A 425 8.88 -19.92 0.98
N ILE A 426 7.97 -20.85 0.68
CA ILE A 426 8.08 -22.26 1.07
C ILE A 426 9.17 -23.02 0.30
N GLY A 427 9.55 -22.52 -0.88
CA GLY A 427 10.51 -23.13 -1.79
C GLY A 427 9.87 -24.06 -2.83
N ALA A 428 10.72 -24.80 -3.54
CA ALA A 428 10.32 -25.68 -4.65
C ALA A 428 9.69 -27.00 -4.19
N ASP A 429 9.03 -27.66 -5.14
CA ASP A 429 8.50 -29.02 -5.04
C ASP A 429 7.37 -29.19 -4.01
N VAL A 430 6.65 -28.12 -3.67
CA VAL A 430 5.41 -28.19 -2.90
C VAL A 430 4.24 -28.36 -3.86
N THR A 431 3.38 -29.33 -3.56
CA THR A 431 2.20 -29.66 -4.35
C THR A 431 1.06 -28.67 -4.08
N VAL A 432 0.61 -27.94 -5.11
CA VAL A 432 -0.52 -27.01 -5.06
C VAL A 432 -1.60 -27.47 -6.04
N SER A 433 -2.79 -27.76 -5.52
CA SER A 433 -3.95 -28.14 -6.34
C SER A 433 -4.92 -26.97 -6.50
N ILE A 434 -5.48 -26.84 -7.71
CA ILE A 434 -6.45 -25.81 -8.07
C ILE A 434 -7.81 -26.46 -8.32
N ALA A 435 -8.86 -25.91 -7.72
CA ALA A 435 -10.24 -26.24 -8.02
C ALA A 435 -11.01 -25.00 -8.50
N LYS A 436 -11.94 -25.22 -9.43
CA LYS A 436 -12.88 -24.21 -9.93
C LYS A 436 -14.30 -24.65 -9.65
N ASN A 437 -15.07 -23.82 -8.94
CA ASN A 437 -16.44 -24.11 -8.51
C ASN A 437 -16.56 -25.48 -7.79
N GLY A 438 -15.56 -25.80 -6.96
CA GLY A 438 -15.47 -27.09 -6.27
C GLY A 438 -15.12 -28.28 -7.16
N VAL A 439 -14.66 -28.07 -8.39
CA VAL A 439 -14.21 -29.14 -9.29
C VAL A 439 -12.69 -29.02 -9.50
N PHE A 440 -11.96 -30.07 -9.16
CA PHE A 440 -10.52 -30.18 -9.41
C PHE A 440 -10.16 -29.84 -10.87
N GLN A 441 -9.12 -29.02 -11.05
CA GLN A 441 -8.61 -28.60 -12.35
C GLN A 441 -7.24 -29.25 -12.62
N GLU A 442 -6.25 -28.95 -11.78
CA GLU A 442 -4.86 -29.31 -12.00
C GLU A 442 -4.09 -29.31 -10.68
N THR A 443 -3.00 -30.09 -10.64
CA THR A 443 -1.99 -30.08 -9.59
C THR A 443 -0.70 -29.52 -10.16
N LEU A 444 -0.12 -28.55 -9.46
CA LEU A 444 1.08 -27.81 -9.81
C LEU A 444 2.18 -28.10 -8.78
N LEU A 445 3.44 -27.87 -9.16
CA LEU A 445 4.57 -27.87 -8.23
C LEU A 445 5.10 -26.44 -8.14
N THR A 446 5.46 -26.02 -6.92
CA THR A 446 6.09 -24.72 -6.72
C THR A 446 7.51 -24.67 -7.28
N GLY A 447 7.93 -23.51 -7.77
CA GLY A 447 9.32 -23.21 -8.14
C GLY A 447 10.20 -22.82 -6.95
N GLN A 448 11.46 -22.42 -7.19
CA GLN A 448 12.43 -22.17 -6.11
C GLN A 448 12.03 -21.04 -5.15
N GLY A 449 11.24 -20.09 -5.63
CA GLY A 449 10.65 -19.02 -4.83
C GLY A 449 9.24 -19.36 -4.33
N GLY A 450 8.79 -20.62 -4.31
CA GLY A 450 7.44 -20.97 -3.87
C GLY A 450 6.33 -20.60 -4.87
N GLU A 451 6.69 -20.12 -6.05
CA GLU A 451 5.76 -19.62 -7.07
C GLU A 451 5.01 -20.76 -7.77
N PHE A 452 3.72 -20.54 -8.06
CA PHE A 452 2.90 -21.40 -8.89
C PHE A 452 2.06 -20.59 -9.87
N ALA A 453 1.74 -21.20 -11.02
CA ALA A 453 0.95 -20.58 -12.06
C ALA A 453 -0.01 -21.59 -12.69
N TRP A 454 -1.29 -21.25 -12.71
CA TRP A 454 -2.32 -22.06 -13.36
C TRP A 454 -2.70 -21.46 -14.71
N ILE A 455 -2.74 -22.30 -15.74
CA ILE A 455 -3.15 -21.94 -17.10
C ILE A 455 -4.56 -22.47 -17.31
N GLY A 456 -5.55 -21.58 -17.25
CA GLY A 456 -6.96 -21.96 -17.35
C GLY A 456 -7.86 -20.79 -17.73
N THR A 457 -9.17 -21.03 -17.70
CA THR A 457 -10.18 -19.98 -17.93
C THR A 457 -11.25 -20.04 -16.87
N PHE A 458 -11.75 -18.87 -16.50
CA PHE A 458 -12.86 -18.69 -15.57
C PHE A 458 -13.73 -17.50 -16.03
N ALA A 459 -14.97 -17.50 -15.57
CA ALA A 459 -15.91 -16.40 -15.78
C ALA A 459 -16.12 -15.64 -14.46
N THR A 460 -16.68 -14.44 -14.52
CA THR A 460 -17.04 -13.68 -13.33
C THR A 460 -17.91 -14.50 -12.39
N ASP A 461 -17.64 -14.36 -11.09
CA ASP A 461 -18.27 -15.08 -9.98
C ASP A 461 -17.95 -16.58 -9.89
N ASP A 462 -17.07 -17.13 -10.75
CA ASP A 462 -16.49 -18.45 -10.50
C ASP A 462 -15.67 -18.41 -9.20
N ILE A 463 -15.74 -19.50 -8.42
CA ILE A 463 -14.95 -19.70 -7.20
C ILE A 463 -13.68 -20.44 -7.56
N ILE A 464 -12.53 -19.81 -7.33
CA ILE A 464 -11.22 -20.44 -7.47
C ILE A 464 -10.70 -20.75 -6.07
N THR A 465 -10.21 -21.97 -5.90
CA THR A 465 -9.60 -22.45 -4.67
C THR A 465 -8.24 -23.02 -4.99
N ALA A 466 -7.20 -22.47 -4.38
CA ALA A 466 -5.88 -23.09 -4.35
C ALA A 466 -5.65 -23.67 -2.96
N TYR A 467 -5.04 -24.86 -2.91
CA TYR A 467 -4.72 -25.52 -1.65
C TYR A 467 -3.45 -26.34 -1.79
N ILE A 468 -2.69 -26.45 -0.70
CA ILE A 468 -1.57 -27.39 -0.62
C ILE A 468 -2.16 -28.80 -0.45
N ASP A 469 -1.72 -29.75 -1.29
CA ASP A 469 -2.35 -31.07 -1.47
C ASP A 469 -1.38 -32.21 -1.18
N ASP A 470 -1.77 -33.16 -0.33
CA ASP A 470 -0.99 -34.34 0.07
C ASP A 470 0.41 -34.03 0.66
N GLU A 471 0.61 -32.82 1.19
CA GLU A 471 1.86 -32.38 1.84
C GLU A 471 1.77 -32.34 3.38
N SER A 472 2.92 -32.16 4.02
CA SER A 472 2.96 -31.88 5.48
C SER A 472 2.55 -30.45 5.83
N ALA A 473 2.82 -29.51 4.93
CA ALA A 473 2.36 -28.14 5.02
C ALA A 473 0.92 -28.06 4.49
N ARG A 474 0.18 -27.07 4.95
CA ARG A 474 -1.27 -26.99 4.79
C ARG A 474 -1.63 -25.52 4.60
N ALA A 475 -2.39 -25.18 3.57
CA ALA A 475 -2.90 -23.83 3.32
C ALA A 475 -4.08 -23.87 2.35
N VAL A 476 -5.03 -22.94 2.47
CA VAL A 476 -6.15 -22.80 1.54
C VAL A 476 -6.42 -21.32 1.25
N THR A 477 -6.51 -20.96 -0.03
CA THR A 477 -6.88 -19.62 -0.48
C THR A 477 -8.08 -19.70 -1.41
N ILE A 478 -9.09 -18.87 -1.15
CA ILE A 478 -10.35 -18.85 -1.91
C ILE A 478 -10.63 -17.45 -2.41
N THR A 479 -10.94 -17.34 -3.70
CA THR A 479 -11.43 -16.10 -4.31
C THR A 479 -12.70 -16.31 -5.12
N LYS A 480 -13.50 -15.25 -5.18
CA LYS A 480 -14.56 -15.06 -6.16
C LYS A 480 -14.05 -14.17 -7.30
N THR A 481 -14.02 -14.73 -8.49
CA THR A 481 -13.34 -14.15 -9.66
C THR A 481 -14.07 -12.97 -10.31
N GLY A 482 -13.29 -12.04 -10.88
CA GLY A 482 -13.75 -10.97 -11.78
C GLY A 482 -13.72 -11.37 -13.27
N THR A 483 -13.36 -10.44 -14.16
CA THR A 483 -13.18 -10.70 -15.62
C THR A 483 -11.72 -10.72 -16.06
N SER A 484 -10.78 -10.42 -15.15
CA SER A 484 -9.34 -10.39 -15.38
C SER A 484 -8.67 -11.61 -14.78
N THR A 485 -7.38 -11.79 -15.06
CA THR A 485 -6.52 -12.71 -14.30
C THR A 485 -6.43 -12.35 -12.83
N ILE A 486 -6.04 -13.34 -12.03
CA ILE A 486 -5.78 -13.18 -10.61
C ILE A 486 -4.28 -13.31 -10.38
N SER A 487 -3.69 -12.30 -9.76
CA SER A 487 -2.29 -12.30 -9.31
C SER A 487 -2.24 -12.06 -7.81
N GLY A 488 -1.10 -12.42 -7.19
CA GLY A 488 -0.97 -12.42 -5.73
C GLY A 488 -1.98 -13.37 -5.08
N PHE A 489 -2.32 -14.48 -5.75
CA PHE A 489 -3.21 -15.52 -5.23
C PHE A 489 -2.43 -16.43 -4.27
N ASP A 490 -1.86 -15.82 -3.25
CA ASP A 490 -0.86 -16.44 -2.40
C ASP A 490 -1.49 -17.43 -1.42
N LEU A 491 -0.70 -18.41 -0.97
CA LEU A 491 -1.08 -19.36 0.07
C LEU A 491 -0.14 -19.18 1.24
N TYR A 492 -0.70 -19.01 2.43
CA TYR A 492 0.08 -18.90 3.66
C TYR A 492 -0.15 -20.15 4.52
N GLN A 493 0.95 -20.78 4.95
CA GLN A 493 0.88 -21.98 5.77
C GLN A 493 0.03 -21.74 7.03
N ASP A 494 -0.81 -22.73 7.34
CA ASP A 494 -1.75 -22.75 8.46
C ASP A 494 -2.84 -21.67 8.42
N ARG A 495 -3.14 -21.12 7.22
CA ARG A 495 -4.19 -20.10 7.02
C ARG A 495 -5.27 -20.53 6.02
N LEU A 496 -6.50 -20.13 6.32
CA LEU A 496 -7.59 -20.02 5.36
C LEU A 496 -7.70 -18.56 4.92
N ILE A 497 -7.25 -18.26 3.71
CA ILE A 497 -7.33 -16.91 3.13
C ILE A 497 -8.66 -16.77 2.39
N VAL A 498 -9.41 -15.73 2.75
CA VAL A 498 -10.67 -15.34 2.09
C VAL A 498 -10.51 -13.99 1.40
N ARG A 499 -10.75 -13.96 0.09
CA ARG A 499 -10.66 -12.74 -0.74
C ARG A 499 -11.69 -12.72 -1.86
N HIS A 500 -11.80 -11.61 -2.60
CA HIS A 500 -12.51 -11.58 -3.87
C HIS A 500 -11.79 -10.68 -4.89
N ASP A 501 -11.83 -11.06 -6.15
CA ASP A 501 -11.23 -10.32 -7.27
C ASP A 501 -12.32 -9.71 -8.18
N ASN A 502 -13.53 -9.55 -7.65
CA ASN A 502 -14.65 -8.82 -8.25
C ASN A 502 -15.06 -7.63 -7.37
N SER A 503 -16.12 -6.92 -7.75
CA SER A 503 -16.69 -5.83 -6.93
C SER A 503 -17.71 -6.31 -5.88
N GLY A 504 -17.74 -7.61 -5.60
CA GLY A 504 -18.76 -8.27 -4.78
C GLY A 504 -18.29 -8.52 -3.35
N ASN A 505 -18.76 -9.64 -2.78
CA ASN A 505 -18.29 -10.15 -1.50
C ASN A 505 -18.08 -11.67 -1.60
N LEU A 506 -17.23 -12.18 -0.73
CA LEU A 506 -17.09 -13.61 -0.50
C LEU A 506 -17.97 -14.01 0.69
N THR A 507 -18.72 -15.10 0.57
CA THR A 507 -19.68 -15.56 1.59
C THR A 507 -19.44 -17.00 2.00
N THR A 508 -20.06 -17.47 3.09
CA THR A 508 -20.00 -18.89 3.47
C THR A 508 -20.70 -19.83 2.45
N THR A 509 -21.52 -19.29 1.54
CA THR A 509 -22.07 -20.06 0.41
C THR A 509 -21.01 -20.30 -0.66
N ASP A 510 -20.14 -19.31 -0.90
CA ASP A 510 -19.01 -19.43 -1.81
C ASP A 510 -17.95 -20.40 -1.22
N LEU A 511 -17.65 -20.32 0.08
CA LEU A 511 -16.80 -21.30 0.77
C LEU A 511 -17.39 -22.72 0.71
N ALA A 512 -18.71 -22.89 0.88
CA ALA A 512 -19.34 -24.20 0.70
C ALA A 512 -19.22 -24.73 -0.75
N THR A 513 -19.07 -23.84 -1.73
CA THR A 513 -18.79 -24.22 -3.12
C THR A 513 -17.33 -24.62 -3.30
N ALA A 514 -16.39 -23.90 -2.69
CA ALA A 514 -14.97 -24.25 -2.66
C ALA A 514 -14.71 -25.64 -2.05
N ASP A 515 -15.39 -25.96 -0.94
CA ASP A 515 -15.31 -27.26 -0.24
C ASP A 515 -15.89 -28.44 -1.04
N ASN A 516 -16.68 -28.20 -2.10
CA ASN A 516 -17.30 -29.28 -2.90
C ASN A 516 -16.29 -30.11 -3.71
N SER A 517 -14.99 -29.77 -3.71
CA SER A 517 -13.93 -30.66 -4.20
C SER A 517 -13.94 -32.00 -3.46
N GLY A 518 -14.39 -32.00 -2.20
CA GLY A 518 -14.38 -33.17 -1.33
C GLY A 518 -12.97 -33.58 -0.93
N ASP A 519 -12.02 -32.67 -1.07
CA ASP A 519 -10.61 -32.91 -0.82
C ASP A 519 -10.33 -32.96 0.71
N PRO A 520 -9.63 -33.99 1.22
CA PRO A 520 -9.24 -34.07 2.62
C PRO A 520 -8.44 -32.84 3.10
N ASP A 521 -7.67 -32.19 2.24
CA ASP A 521 -6.86 -31.04 2.63
C ASP A 521 -7.70 -29.76 2.79
N ILE A 522 -8.85 -29.63 2.13
CA ILE A 522 -9.79 -28.52 2.36
C ILE A 522 -10.70 -28.81 3.56
N THR A 523 -11.31 -30.01 3.61
CA THR A 523 -12.26 -30.39 4.67
C THR A 523 -11.62 -30.49 6.06
N SER A 524 -10.30 -30.61 6.12
CA SER A 524 -9.54 -30.58 7.37
C SER A 524 -9.18 -29.16 7.84
N PHE A 525 -9.39 -28.13 7.00
CA PHE A 525 -9.23 -26.72 7.36
C PHE A 525 -10.51 -26.15 7.96
N TYR A 526 -11.61 -26.31 7.24
CA TYR A 526 -12.89 -25.73 7.64
C TYR A 526 -14.06 -26.62 7.26
N SER A 527 -15.22 -26.31 7.84
CA SER A 527 -16.49 -26.92 7.50
C SER A 527 -17.60 -25.88 7.53
N ILE A 528 -18.60 -26.05 6.66
CA ILE A 528 -19.81 -25.24 6.64
C ILE A 528 -21.02 -26.09 7.02
N SER A 529 -21.75 -25.70 8.07
CA SER A 529 -22.99 -26.35 8.47
C SER A 529 -24.09 -25.33 8.75
N GLY A 530 -25.18 -25.37 7.98
CA GLY A 530 -26.30 -24.45 8.14
C GLY A 530 -25.92 -22.97 7.94
N GLY A 531 -24.87 -22.69 7.17
CA GLY A 531 -24.33 -21.35 6.94
C GLY A 531 -23.24 -20.92 7.93
N ALA A 532 -23.05 -21.66 9.03
CA ALA A 532 -21.99 -21.40 10.00
C ALA A 532 -20.65 -21.99 9.53
N LEU A 533 -19.58 -21.20 9.69
CA LEU A 533 -18.20 -21.56 9.37
C LEU A 533 -17.48 -21.99 10.66
N THR A 534 -16.92 -23.20 10.64
CA THR A 534 -16.03 -23.68 11.70
C THR A 534 -14.69 -24.03 11.10
N ILE A 535 -13.65 -23.34 11.56
CA ILE A 535 -12.26 -23.53 11.16
C ILE A 535 -11.55 -24.35 12.25
N ALA A 536 -10.64 -25.22 11.83
CA ALA A 536 -9.86 -26.05 12.75
C ALA A 536 -9.04 -25.17 13.71
N GLY A 537 -8.94 -25.57 14.98
CA GLY A 537 -8.44 -24.68 16.04
C GLY A 537 -6.97 -24.23 15.93
N THR A 538 -6.15 -24.85 15.07
CA THR A 538 -4.77 -24.43 14.81
C THR A 538 -4.63 -23.52 13.58
N ILE A 539 -5.74 -23.29 12.86
CA ILE A 539 -5.76 -22.55 11.61
C ILE A 539 -6.24 -21.13 11.88
N GLU A 540 -5.62 -20.18 11.21
CA GLU A 540 -6.03 -18.78 11.18
C GLU A 540 -7.01 -18.51 10.03
N LEU A 541 -8.07 -17.75 10.33
CA LEU A 541 -8.87 -17.11 9.30
C LEU A 541 -8.20 -15.80 8.93
N TYR A 542 -7.80 -15.66 7.67
CA TYR A 542 -7.14 -14.47 7.16
C TYR A 542 -8.03 -13.78 6.13
N VAL A 543 -8.49 -12.57 6.42
CA VAL A 543 -9.26 -11.74 5.47
C VAL A 543 -8.27 -10.85 4.73
N ASP A 544 -8.02 -11.16 3.46
CA ASP A 544 -7.08 -10.44 2.61
C ASP A 544 -7.42 -8.96 2.46
N ALA A 545 -6.41 -8.09 2.35
CA ALA A 545 -6.56 -6.63 2.23
C ALA A 545 -7.48 -6.18 1.09
N THR A 546 -7.59 -6.99 0.03
CA THR A 546 -8.44 -6.70 -1.12
C THR A 546 -9.87 -7.22 -0.97
N GLY A 547 -10.15 -8.02 0.07
CA GLY A 547 -11.37 -8.79 0.23
C GLY A 547 -12.37 -8.24 1.24
N THR A 548 -13.65 -8.31 0.89
CA THR A 548 -14.80 -8.22 1.81
C THR A 548 -15.38 -9.62 2.04
N PHE A 549 -15.32 -10.11 3.29
CA PHE A 549 -15.93 -11.36 3.73
C PHE A 549 -17.24 -11.12 4.50
N VAL A 550 -18.34 -11.68 4.00
CA VAL A 550 -19.70 -11.53 4.55
C VAL A 550 -20.28 -12.91 4.87
N PRO A 551 -19.94 -13.50 6.03
CA PRO A 551 -20.46 -14.81 6.41
C PRO A 551 -21.98 -14.80 6.63
N GLY A 552 -22.65 -15.84 6.13
CA GLY A 552 -24.11 -15.99 6.26
C GLY A 552 -24.57 -16.59 7.60
N GLY A 553 -23.65 -16.88 8.51
CA GLY A 553 -23.92 -17.51 9.80
C GLY A 553 -22.77 -17.28 10.78
N ALA A 554 -22.80 -17.97 11.92
CA ALA A 554 -21.75 -17.87 12.94
C ALA A 554 -20.38 -18.29 12.39
N VAL A 555 -19.31 -17.67 12.90
CA VAL A 555 -17.93 -18.01 12.58
C VAL A 555 -17.22 -18.45 13.85
N THR A 556 -16.56 -19.60 13.81
CA THR A 556 -15.67 -20.09 14.87
C THR A 556 -14.30 -20.38 14.28
N THR A 557 -13.26 -19.73 14.81
CA THR A 557 -11.90 -19.83 14.29
C THR A 557 -10.85 -20.03 15.39
N GLY A 558 -9.69 -20.56 15.02
CA GLY A 558 -8.50 -20.64 15.86
C GLY A 558 -7.98 -19.24 16.12
N ALA A 559 -7.31 -18.64 15.13
CA ALA A 559 -6.95 -17.23 15.10
C ALA A 559 -7.77 -16.46 14.05
N LEU A 560 -7.82 -15.13 14.18
CA LEU A 560 -8.45 -14.24 13.22
C LEU A 560 -7.52 -13.06 12.92
N ASP A 561 -7.23 -12.89 11.65
CA ASP A 561 -6.49 -11.76 11.09
C ASP A 561 -7.35 -11.09 10.01
N ILE A 562 -7.56 -9.78 10.14
CA ILE A 562 -8.39 -8.98 9.25
C ILE A 562 -7.55 -7.86 8.68
N ASN A 563 -7.08 -8.06 7.44
CA ASN A 563 -6.48 -7.00 6.64
C ASN A 563 -7.47 -6.36 5.67
N GLY A 564 -8.57 -7.06 5.34
CA GLY A 564 -9.66 -6.56 4.50
C GLY A 564 -10.85 -6.04 5.30
N THR A 565 -12.05 -6.40 4.87
CA THR A 565 -13.30 -6.07 5.57
C THR A 565 -14.07 -7.34 5.93
N MET A 566 -14.44 -7.50 7.19
CA MET A 566 -15.32 -8.58 7.67
C MET A 566 -16.65 -8.01 8.16
N VAL A 567 -17.78 -8.52 7.64
CA VAL A 567 -19.12 -8.07 8.04
C VAL A 567 -19.94 -9.22 8.61
N MET A 568 -20.05 -9.26 9.94
CA MET A 568 -20.75 -10.34 10.66
C MET A 568 -22.27 -10.11 10.78
N ALA A 569 -22.76 -8.89 10.56
CA ALA A 569 -24.15 -8.53 10.87
C ALA A 569 -24.52 -8.96 12.30
N ALA A 570 -25.62 -9.68 12.52
CA ALA A 570 -26.03 -10.17 13.84
C ALA A 570 -25.49 -11.58 14.18
N ASN A 571 -24.59 -12.13 13.35
CA ASN A 571 -24.03 -13.46 13.56
C ASN A 571 -23.01 -13.46 14.71
N PHE A 572 -22.84 -14.64 15.30
CA PHE A 572 -21.91 -14.86 16.41
C PHE A 572 -20.49 -15.08 15.89
N LEU A 573 -19.50 -14.37 16.43
CA LEU A 573 -18.07 -14.60 16.16
C LEU A 573 -17.43 -15.24 17.39
N THR A 574 -16.66 -16.31 17.21
CA THR A 574 -15.87 -16.95 18.28
C THR A 574 -14.43 -17.13 17.83
N VAL A 575 -13.50 -16.56 18.58
CA VAL A 575 -12.06 -16.59 18.32
C VAL A 575 -11.37 -17.33 19.46
N ASN A 576 -10.70 -18.43 19.17
CA ASN A 576 -10.07 -19.32 20.16
C ASN A 576 -8.55 -19.07 20.31
N GLY A 577 -8.06 -17.94 19.81
CA GLY A 577 -6.65 -17.61 19.60
C GLY A 577 -6.47 -16.10 19.47
N THR A 578 -5.48 -15.68 18.69
CA THR A 578 -5.21 -14.25 18.44
C THR A 578 -6.32 -13.59 17.63
N PHE A 579 -6.54 -12.30 17.91
CA PHE A 579 -7.40 -11.43 17.13
C PHE A 579 -6.57 -10.22 16.70
N ASP A 580 -6.44 -10.03 15.39
CA ASP A 580 -5.73 -8.91 14.78
C ASP A 580 -6.62 -8.26 13.73
N ALA A 581 -6.78 -6.94 13.84
CA ALA A 581 -7.51 -6.12 12.87
C ALA A 581 -6.66 -4.96 12.33
N THR A 582 -5.34 -4.95 12.57
CA THR A 582 -4.44 -3.84 12.23
C THR A 582 -4.50 -3.42 10.75
N GLY A 583 -4.74 -4.36 9.85
CA GLY A 583 -4.81 -4.05 8.41
C GLY A 583 -6.20 -3.68 7.90
N GLY A 584 -7.27 -3.89 8.68
CA GLY A 584 -8.64 -3.96 8.17
C GLY A 584 -9.73 -3.67 9.19
N GLY A 585 -10.97 -4.05 8.88
CA GLY A 585 -12.14 -3.66 9.68
C GLY A 585 -13.14 -4.78 9.91
N LEU A 586 -13.65 -4.87 11.15
CA LEU A 586 -14.78 -5.71 11.52
C LEU A 586 -16.03 -4.87 11.76
N THR A 587 -17.12 -5.17 11.05
CA THR A 587 -18.46 -4.63 11.36
C THR A 587 -19.35 -5.73 11.92
N THR A 588 -19.82 -5.55 13.16
CA THR A 588 -20.68 -6.52 13.85
C THR A 588 -21.73 -5.85 14.73
N THR A 589 -22.92 -6.44 14.75
CA THR A 589 -24.00 -6.16 15.72
C THR A 589 -24.28 -7.37 16.62
N GLY A 590 -23.65 -8.51 16.32
CA GLY A 590 -23.70 -9.73 17.13
C GLY A 590 -22.67 -9.73 18.24
N THR A 591 -22.60 -10.84 18.97
CA THR A 591 -21.59 -11.04 20.01
C THR A 591 -20.27 -11.51 19.41
N VAL A 592 -19.18 -10.92 19.88
CA VAL A 592 -17.82 -11.41 19.68
C VAL A 592 -17.37 -12.09 20.97
N ARG A 593 -17.11 -13.40 20.89
CA ARG A 593 -16.59 -14.20 22.00
C ARG A 593 -15.11 -14.49 21.80
N PHE A 594 -14.29 -14.10 22.77
CA PHE A 594 -12.91 -14.51 22.89
C PHE A 594 -12.83 -15.70 23.85
N ALA A 595 -12.34 -16.84 23.34
CA ALA A 595 -12.37 -18.13 24.03
C ALA A 595 -11.01 -18.85 24.01
N ALA A 596 -9.92 -18.11 23.81
CA ALA A 596 -8.57 -18.66 23.80
C ALA A 596 -8.19 -19.37 25.11
N ALA A 597 -7.50 -20.50 25.00
CA ALA A 597 -7.08 -21.29 26.16
C ALA A 597 -5.69 -20.90 26.71
N THR A 598 -5.07 -19.89 26.12
CA THR A 598 -3.73 -19.38 26.45
C THR A 598 -3.76 -17.85 26.54
N ALA A 599 -2.63 -17.25 26.92
CA ALA A 599 -2.45 -15.81 26.78
C ALA A 599 -2.40 -15.44 25.30
N VAL A 600 -3.23 -14.49 24.86
CA VAL A 600 -3.29 -14.00 23.48
C VAL A 600 -3.48 -12.48 23.45
N PRO A 601 -2.82 -11.77 22.53
CA PRO A 601 -3.15 -10.39 22.21
C PRO A 601 -4.50 -10.29 21.51
N ILE A 602 -5.21 -9.20 21.81
CA ILE A 602 -6.40 -8.72 21.12
C ILE A 602 -6.05 -7.32 20.61
N ILE A 603 -5.89 -7.19 19.30
CA ILE A 603 -5.63 -5.93 18.60
C ILE A 603 -6.92 -5.57 17.89
N SER A 604 -7.69 -4.66 18.47
CA SER A 604 -8.99 -4.24 17.95
C SER A 604 -8.92 -3.12 16.93
N ASP A 605 -7.81 -2.38 16.86
CA ASP A 605 -7.62 -1.21 15.98
C ASP A 605 -8.81 -0.22 16.00
N GLY A 606 -9.38 -0.01 17.20
CA GLY A 606 -10.51 0.90 17.40
C GLY A 606 -11.88 0.35 16.96
N ILE A 607 -12.01 -0.96 16.74
CA ILE A 607 -13.31 -1.59 16.48
C ILE A 607 -14.27 -1.35 17.64
N GLN A 608 -15.46 -0.85 17.32
CA GLN A 608 -16.58 -0.76 18.25
C GLN A 608 -17.40 -2.05 18.25
N TYR A 609 -17.54 -2.66 19.43
CA TYR A 609 -18.31 -3.89 19.60
C TYR A 609 -19.74 -3.60 20.08
N THR A 610 -20.70 -4.41 19.65
CA THR A 610 -22.04 -4.37 20.26
C THR A 610 -22.09 -5.24 21.52
N HIS A 611 -21.52 -6.45 21.51
CA HIS A 611 -21.39 -7.28 22.71
C HIS A 611 -20.07 -8.03 22.67
N VAL A 612 -19.36 -8.07 23.81
CA VAL A 612 -18.10 -8.81 23.97
C VAL A 612 -18.24 -9.80 25.12
N GLU A 613 -17.77 -11.03 24.90
CA GLU A 613 -17.75 -12.08 25.89
C GLU A 613 -16.35 -12.70 25.98
N PHE A 614 -15.79 -12.76 27.18
CA PHE A 614 -14.56 -13.50 27.47
C PHE A 614 -14.93 -14.79 28.20
N ASP A 615 -14.72 -15.94 27.55
CA ASP A 615 -15.27 -17.23 28.00
C ASP A 615 -14.25 -18.38 27.85
N ASN A 616 -13.15 -18.31 28.62
CA ASN A 616 -12.31 -19.47 28.84
C ASN A 616 -11.50 -19.35 30.14
N ALA A 617 -11.72 -20.25 31.09
CA ALA A 617 -11.10 -20.21 32.42
C ALA A 617 -9.56 -20.25 32.42
N SER A 618 -8.92 -20.78 31.35
CA SER A 618 -7.45 -20.79 31.22
C SER A 618 -6.89 -19.65 30.35
N GLY A 619 -7.77 -18.86 29.73
CA GLY A 619 -7.40 -17.77 28.84
C GLY A 619 -6.92 -16.53 29.58
N THR A 620 -5.97 -15.83 28.96
CA THR A 620 -5.63 -14.44 29.30
C THR A 620 -5.74 -13.61 28.03
N PHE A 621 -6.65 -12.64 28.03
CA PHE A 621 -6.93 -11.77 26.89
C PHE A 621 -6.27 -10.43 27.15
N ILE A 622 -5.20 -10.15 26.39
CA ILE A 622 -4.37 -8.96 26.57
C ILE A 622 -4.85 -7.92 25.57
N LEU A 623 -5.38 -6.81 26.04
CA LEU A 623 -5.74 -5.68 25.19
C LEU A 623 -4.47 -4.98 24.74
N GLU A 624 -4.25 -4.91 23.43
CA GLU A 624 -3.12 -4.18 22.83
C GLU A 624 -3.49 -2.73 22.49
N ASP A 625 -4.78 -2.40 22.52
CA ASP A 625 -5.36 -1.08 22.28
C ASP A 625 -6.62 -0.86 23.15
N ALA A 626 -7.21 0.33 23.07
CA ALA A 626 -8.42 0.68 23.81
C ALA A 626 -9.63 -0.14 23.32
N LEU A 627 -10.39 -0.69 24.26
CA LEU A 627 -11.59 -1.47 23.96
C LEU A 627 -12.85 -0.59 24.05
N ASP A 628 -13.68 -0.58 23.01
CA ASP A 628 -14.97 0.13 22.98
C ASP A 628 -16.14 -0.84 22.79
N VAL A 629 -17.08 -0.86 23.74
CA VAL A 629 -18.25 -1.75 23.74
C VAL A 629 -19.54 -0.95 23.96
N ASN A 630 -20.35 -0.84 22.92
CA ASN A 630 -21.64 -0.13 22.94
C ASN A 630 -22.77 -0.90 23.67
N GLY A 631 -22.63 -2.20 23.85
CA GLY A 631 -23.56 -3.01 24.64
C GLY A 631 -22.84 -3.71 25.79
N THR A 632 -23.15 -4.96 26.05
CA THR A 632 -22.64 -5.65 27.25
C THR A 632 -21.22 -6.18 27.06
N LEU A 633 -20.37 -5.96 28.07
CA LEU A 633 -19.11 -6.66 28.27
C LEU A 633 -19.29 -7.72 29.36
N GLU A 634 -19.07 -8.99 29.00
CA GLU A 634 -19.18 -10.12 29.92
C GLU A 634 -17.83 -10.83 30.12
N LEU A 635 -17.39 -10.90 31.37
CA LEU A 635 -16.32 -11.77 31.85
C LEU A 635 -16.96 -13.06 32.38
N ALA A 636 -17.29 -13.99 31.48
CA ALA A 636 -17.86 -15.28 31.84
C ALA A 636 -16.81 -16.19 32.51
N ALA A 637 -15.58 -16.19 32.00
CA ALA A 637 -14.43 -16.89 32.57
C ALA A 637 -13.09 -16.33 32.05
N GLY A 638 -11.97 -16.66 32.71
CA GLY A 638 -10.62 -16.28 32.26
C GLY A 638 -10.15 -14.95 32.82
N THR A 639 -9.06 -14.41 32.26
CA THR A 639 -8.50 -13.10 32.66
C THR A 639 -8.55 -12.10 31.53
N LEU A 640 -9.19 -10.95 31.73
CA LEU A 640 -9.03 -9.76 30.88
C LEU A 640 -7.91 -8.89 31.44
N ASP A 641 -6.91 -8.55 30.63
CA ASP A 641 -5.71 -7.83 31.03
C ASP A 641 -5.49 -6.58 30.14
N THR A 642 -5.42 -5.39 30.75
CA THR A 642 -5.22 -4.10 30.05
C THR A 642 -3.76 -3.80 29.68
N LYS A 643 -2.89 -4.81 29.76
CA LYS A 643 -1.48 -4.82 29.33
C LYS A 643 -0.51 -3.92 30.08
N SER A 644 0.65 -4.49 30.41
CA SER A 644 1.68 -3.84 31.23
C SER A 644 2.35 -2.71 30.49
N GLY A 645 2.38 -1.52 31.09
CA GLY A 645 3.09 -0.37 30.52
C GLY A 645 2.29 0.44 29.51
N GLU A 646 1.17 -0.11 29.03
CA GLU A 646 0.22 0.58 28.15
C GLU A 646 -1.06 0.97 28.89
N ASN A 647 -1.60 0.05 29.70
CA ASN A 647 -2.78 0.30 30.53
C ASN A 647 -4.00 0.73 29.71
N ASN A 648 -4.26 0.00 28.63
CA ASN A 648 -5.28 0.30 27.65
C ASN A 648 -6.67 0.52 28.30
N SER A 649 -7.37 1.57 27.87
CA SER A 649 -8.66 1.99 28.42
C SER A 649 -9.82 1.13 27.92
N ILE A 650 -10.92 1.15 28.66
CA ILE A 650 -12.18 0.50 28.28
C ILE A 650 -13.31 1.52 28.31
N HIS A 651 -13.98 1.73 27.18
CA HIS A 651 -15.22 2.50 27.06
C HIS A 651 -16.39 1.53 26.93
N LEU A 652 -17.40 1.68 27.78
CA LEU A 652 -18.51 0.74 27.88
C LEU A 652 -19.82 1.49 28.04
N ALA A 653 -20.71 1.37 27.04
CA ALA A 653 -22.03 1.99 27.07
C ALA A 653 -23.11 1.07 27.64
N GLY A 654 -22.89 -0.26 27.63
CA GLY A 654 -23.79 -1.23 28.26
C GLY A 654 -23.35 -1.67 29.64
N ASN A 655 -23.70 -2.89 30.03
CA ASN A 655 -23.44 -3.40 31.39
C ASN A 655 -22.08 -4.10 31.50
N TRP A 656 -21.45 -3.99 32.66
CA TRP A 656 -20.30 -4.79 33.07
C TRP A 656 -20.79 -6.02 33.84
N LEU A 657 -20.57 -7.22 33.29
CA LEU A 657 -20.93 -8.48 33.94
C LEU A 657 -19.66 -9.28 34.24
N ASN A 658 -19.36 -9.52 35.52
CA ASN A 658 -18.33 -10.48 35.91
C ASN A 658 -18.97 -11.73 36.55
N ASN A 659 -19.23 -12.74 35.73
CA ASN A 659 -19.93 -13.98 36.12
C ASN A 659 -18.98 -15.14 36.44
N GLY A 660 -17.66 -14.91 36.45
CA GLY A 660 -16.67 -15.96 36.70
C GLY A 660 -15.26 -15.68 36.18
N GLY A 661 -14.98 -14.47 35.70
CA GLY A 661 -13.68 -14.05 35.20
C GLY A 661 -12.82 -13.30 36.23
N THR A 662 -11.72 -12.74 35.75
CA THR A 662 -10.80 -11.88 36.50
C THR A 662 -10.41 -10.70 35.61
N PHE A 663 -10.54 -9.48 36.12
CA PHE A 663 -10.03 -8.29 35.44
C PHE A 663 -8.70 -7.88 36.07
N THR A 664 -7.68 -7.70 35.23
CA THR A 664 -6.38 -7.15 35.61
C THR A 664 -6.32 -5.71 35.12
N ALA A 665 -6.80 -4.78 35.95
CA ALA A 665 -6.95 -3.37 35.60
C ALA A 665 -5.64 -2.62 35.37
N ARG A 666 -4.54 -3.03 36.01
CA ARG A 666 -3.24 -2.31 35.97
C ARG A 666 -3.41 -0.83 36.34
N SER A 667 -2.96 0.11 35.51
CA SER A 667 -3.21 1.54 35.67
C SER A 667 -4.27 2.07 34.68
N SER A 668 -5.17 1.21 34.19
CA SER A 668 -6.16 1.57 33.16
C SER A 668 -7.34 2.38 33.71
N ILE A 669 -8.08 2.99 32.79
CA ILE A 669 -9.33 3.69 33.04
C ILE A 669 -10.48 2.87 32.44
N VAL A 670 -11.51 2.59 33.24
CA VAL A 670 -12.80 2.08 32.74
C VAL A 670 -13.83 3.20 32.81
N THR A 671 -14.32 3.60 31.64
CA THR A 671 -15.32 4.66 31.46
C THR A 671 -16.67 4.03 31.12
N LEU A 672 -17.66 4.30 31.96
CA LEU A 672 -19.05 3.90 31.76
C LEU A 672 -19.82 5.09 31.14
N ASP A 673 -20.00 5.08 29.82
CA ASP A 673 -20.56 6.19 29.03
C ASP A 673 -22.04 5.99 28.61
N GLY A 674 -22.65 4.91 29.09
CA GLY A 674 -24.08 4.63 28.91
C GLY A 674 -24.98 5.48 29.80
N ALA A 675 -26.28 5.49 29.51
CA ALA A 675 -27.27 6.16 30.35
C ALA A 675 -27.44 5.42 31.71
N ASP A 676 -28.21 4.32 31.70
CA ASP A 676 -28.35 3.42 32.83
C ASP A 676 -27.46 2.20 32.64
N GLN A 677 -26.67 1.86 33.66
CA GLN A 677 -25.71 0.76 33.59
C GLN A 677 -25.69 -0.03 34.90
N SER A 678 -25.21 -1.26 34.81
CA SER A 678 -25.01 -2.14 35.97
C SER A 678 -23.58 -2.68 36.00
N ILE A 679 -23.02 -2.76 37.21
CA ILE A 679 -21.82 -3.54 37.52
C ILE A 679 -22.27 -4.76 38.33
N VAL A 680 -22.05 -5.94 37.78
CA VAL A 680 -22.42 -7.23 38.38
C VAL A 680 -21.17 -8.02 38.71
N GLY A 681 -21.15 -8.65 39.88
CA GLY A 681 -20.01 -9.38 40.44
C GLY A 681 -19.04 -8.50 41.25
N THR A 682 -18.17 -9.16 42.00
CA THR A 682 -17.04 -8.53 42.68
C THR A 682 -15.97 -8.13 41.66
N GLU A 683 -15.55 -6.86 41.68
CA GLU A 683 -14.64 -6.30 40.68
C GLU A 683 -13.55 -5.40 41.30
N THR A 684 -12.41 -5.26 40.63
CA THR A 684 -11.36 -4.30 40.98
C THR A 684 -10.98 -3.44 39.79
N PHE A 685 -11.28 -2.14 39.88
CA PHE A 685 -10.87 -1.12 38.92
C PHE A 685 -9.66 -0.34 39.45
N TYR A 686 -8.81 0.14 38.55
CA TYR A 686 -7.78 1.12 38.90
C TYR A 686 -8.40 2.51 38.98
N THR A 687 -8.92 2.99 37.86
CA THR A 687 -9.83 4.14 37.78
C THR A 687 -11.18 3.70 37.24
N LEU A 688 -12.26 4.08 37.93
CA LEU A 688 -13.64 3.90 37.46
C LEU A 688 -14.27 5.28 37.25
N ALA A 689 -14.77 5.53 36.03
CA ALA A 689 -15.37 6.80 35.65
C ALA A 689 -16.81 6.61 35.16
N LYS A 690 -17.71 7.48 35.63
CA LYS A 690 -19.05 7.67 35.07
C LYS A 690 -19.51 9.09 35.33
N SER A 691 -19.82 9.82 34.26
CA SER A 691 -20.43 11.15 34.33
C SER A 691 -21.76 11.15 33.58
N VAL A 692 -22.75 11.88 34.08
CA VAL A 692 -24.03 12.06 33.40
C VAL A 692 -24.46 13.52 33.43
N THR A 693 -24.95 14.02 32.29
CA THR A 693 -25.51 15.37 32.15
C THR A 693 -27.02 15.41 32.35
N VAL A 694 -27.66 14.24 32.32
CA VAL A 694 -29.06 13.98 32.62
C VAL A 694 -29.10 12.86 33.65
N ALA A 695 -30.06 12.91 34.60
CA ALA A 695 -30.16 11.89 35.63
C ALA A 695 -30.15 10.47 35.03
N GLY A 696 -29.25 9.63 35.55
CA GLY A 696 -29.07 8.23 35.16
C GLY A 696 -28.74 7.39 36.38
N THR A 697 -28.71 6.07 36.20
CA THR A 697 -28.54 5.11 37.30
C THR A 697 -27.35 4.19 37.05
N LEU A 698 -26.44 4.10 38.03
CA LEU A 698 -25.46 3.05 38.14
C LEU A 698 -25.89 2.06 39.23
N THR A 699 -26.23 0.85 38.81
CA THR A 699 -26.70 -0.23 39.69
C THR A 699 -25.56 -1.16 40.05
N PHE A 700 -25.38 -1.42 41.35
CA PHE A 700 -24.39 -2.37 41.86
C PHE A 700 -25.06 -3.65 42.37
N GLU A 701 -24.44 -4.81 42.17
CA GLU A 701 -24.96 -6.06 42.70
C GLU A 701 -24.95 -6.07 44.25
N ALA A 702 -26.08 -6.44 44.85
CA ALA A 702 -26.25 -6.40 46.30
C ALA A 702 -25.35 -7.43 46.98
N GLY A 703 -24.61 -7.00 48.01
CA GLY A 703 -23.66 -7.83 48.74
C GLY A 703 -22.30 -8.05 48.07
N GLU A 704 -22.13 -7.66 46.80
CA GLU A 704 -20.84 -7.72 46.10
C GLU A 704 -19.97 -6.50 46.43
N THR A 705 -18.68 -6.58 46.12
CA THR A 705 -17.71 -5.51 46.38
C THR A 705 -17.10 -4.99 45.10
N VAL A 706 -17.21 -3.68 44.85
CA VAL A 706 -16.43 -2.97 43.83
C VAL A 706 -15.26 -2.27 44.51
N ARG A 707 -14.02 -2.68 44.17
CA ARG A 707 -12.80 -2.05 44.65
C ARG A 707 -12.30 -1.04 43.63
N VAL A 708 -11.90 0.14 44.09
CA VAL A 708 -11.23 1.17 43.28
C VAL A 708 -9.89 1.51 43.92
N GLN A 709 -8.82 1.44 43.13
CA GLN A 709 -7.45 1.55 43.64
C GLN A 709 -6.93 2.99 43.61
N GLU A 710 -7.20 3.73 42.53
CA GLU A 710 -6.62 5.06 42.29
C GLU A 710 -7.66 6.17 42.23
N SER A 711 -8.65 6.11 41.33
CA SER A 711 -9.63 7.20 41.23
C SER A 711 -11.06 6.72 41.00
N LEU A 712 -11.99 7.35 41.71
CA LEU A 712 -13.43 7.13 41.60
C LEU A 712 -14.09 8.40 41.08
N ASN A 713 -14.24 8.48 39.76
CA ASN A 713 -14.77 9.65 39.07
C ASN A 713 -16.26 9.45 38.78
N LEU A 714 -17.10 9.57 39.83
CA LEU A 714 -18.56 9.46 39.70
C LEU A 714 -19.19 10.85 39.84
N SER A 715 -19.91 11.30 38.80
CA SER A 715 -20.53 12.63 38.83
C SER A 715 -21.88 12.70 38.11
N GLY A 716 -22.83 13.38 38.73
CA GLY A 716 -24.02 13.91 38.05
C GLY A 716 -23.84 15.36 37.64
N ALA A 717 -24.95 16.05 37.37
CA ALA A 717 -24.98 17.49 37.20
C ALA A 717 -25.95 18.15 38.19
N LEU A 718 -25.86 19.48 38.36
CA LEU A 718 -26.75 20.24 39.23
C LEU A 718 -28.23 19.97 38.86
N GLY A 719 -28.99 19.43 39.81
CA GLY A 719 -30.39 19.05 39.59
C GLY A 719 -30.61 17.79 38.74
N GLN A 720 -29.55 17.10 38.30
CA GLN A 720 -29.55 15.88 37.51
C GLN A 720 -28.57 14.86 38.14
N LEU A 721 -28.91 14.35 39.31
CA LEU A 721 -28.02 13.49 40.09
C LEU A 721 -27.78 12.13 39.40
N LEU A 722 -26.57 11.60 39.53
CA LEU A 722 -26.27 10.20 39.23
C LEU A 722 -26.73 9.33 40.40
N GLY A 723 -27.68 8.43 40.16
CA GLY A 723 -28.12 7.46 41.16
C GLY A 723 -27.10 6.33 41.31
N LEU A 724 -26.59 6.13 42.53
CA LEU A 724 -25.77 4.97 42.91
C LEU A 724 -26.62 4.06 43.80
N VAL A 725 -27.10 2.95 43.25
CA VAL A 725 -28.14 2.14 43.89
C VAL A 725 -27.79 0.67 43.96
N SER A 726 -28.33 0.00 44.97
CA SER A 726 -28.31 -1.46 45.06
C SER A 726 -29.30 -2.10 44.08
N SER A 727 -28.89 -3.21 43.47
CA SER A 727 -29.77 -4.10 42.71
C SER A 727 -30.91 -4.72 43.57
N MET A 728 -30.78 -4.70 44.90
CA MET A 728 -31.81 -5.14 45.84
C MET A 728 -32.05 -4.07 46.92
N PRO A 729 -33.13 -3.28 46.83
CA PRO A 729 -33.42 -2.23 47.80
C PRO A 729 -33.46 -2.72 49.25
N GLY A 730 -32.82 -1.98 50.15
CA GLY A 730 -32.61 -2.29 51.56
C GLY A 730 -31.53 -3.33 51.84
N SER A 731 -30.70 -3.69 50.85
CA SER A 731 -29.52 -4.55 51.01
C SER A 731 -28.31 -3.86 50.42
N ASP A 732 -27.25 -3.76 51.21
CA ASP A 732 -26.12 -2.91 50.86
C ASP A 732 -25.31 -3.48 49.69
N TRP A 733 -24.86 -2.61 48.78
CA TRP A 733 -23.70 -2.87 47.92
C TRP A 733 -22.45 -2.31 48.58
N ASN A 734 -21.28 -2.95 48.35
CA ASN A 734 -20.04 -2.53 49.01
C ASN A 734 -19.11 -1.84 48.01
N ILE A 735 -18.54 -0.71 48.41
CA ILE A 735 -17.44 -0.06 47.69
C ILE A 735 -16.17 -0.08 48.54
N ARG A 736 -15.03 -0.39 47.95
CA ARG A 736 -13.74 -0.41 48.65
C ARG A 736 -12.76 0.54 47.99
N VAL A 737 -12.37 1.60 48.68
CA VAL A 737 -11.38 2.57 48.17
C VAL A 737 -10.03 2.42 48.90
N ASP A 738 -8.93 2.43 48.16
CA ASP A 738 -7.59 2.23 48.73
C ASP A 738 -6.96 3.52 49.31
N LYS A 739 -7.57 4.67 49.04
CA LYS A 739 -7.28 6.00 49.61
C LYS A 739 -8.58 6.82 49.73
N PRO A 740 -8.60 7.97 50.42
CA PRO A 740 -9.76 8.87 50.40
C PRO A 740 -10.12 9.27 48.97
N MET A 741 -11.41 9.39 48.67
CA MET A 741 -11.90 9.77 47.34
C MET A 741 -13.07 10.74 47.45
N THR A 742 -13.33 11.48 46.37
CA THR A 742 -14.42 12.46 46.28
C THR A 742 -15.31 12.12 45.11
N VAL A 743 -16.62 12.24 45.29
CA VAL A 743 -17.64 12.18 44.24
C VAL A 743 -18.58 13.38 44.37
N ALA A 744 -19.27 13.73 43.29
CA ALA A 744 -20.12 14.93 43.26
C ALA A 744 -21.47 14.68 42.60
N PHE A 745 -22.50 15.41 43.03
CA PHE A 745 -23.84 15.34 42.43
C PHE A 745 -24.39 13.91 42.31
N VAL A 746 -24.14 13.07 43.31
CA VAL A 746 -24.66 11.70 43.36
C VAL A 746 -25.87 11.62 44.31
N ASN A 747 -26.76 10.67 44.05
CA ASN A 747 -27.75 10.20 45.02
C ASN A 747 -27.40 8.76 45.40
N VAL A 748 -26.89 8.56 46.62
CA VAL A 748 -26.41 7.25 47.08
C VAL A 748 -27.48 6.58 47.93
N GLU A 749 -27.85 5.34 47.59
CA GLU A 749 -28.82 4.53 48.34
C GLU A 749 -28.26 3.12 48.61
N ASP A 750 -28.45 2.65 49.85
CA ASP A 750 -28.09 1.32 50.33
C ASP A 750 -26.60 0.94 50.05
N SER A 751 -25.65 1.77 50.49
CA SER A 751 -24.20 1.58 50.25
C SER A 751 -23.36 1.51 51.54
N GLU A 752 -22.35 0.64 51.53
CA GLU A 752 -21.32 0.56 52.57
C GLU A 752 -19.90 0.80 51.98
N VAL A 753 -19.15 1.73 52.57
CA VAL A 753 -17.73 1.96 52.27
C VAL A 753 -16.87 1.06 53.14
N THR A 754 -16.00 0.28 52.50
CA THR A 754 -15.08 -0.63 53.18
C THR A 754 -13.62 -0.27 52.87
N GLY A 755 -12.68 -0.71 53.70
CA GLY A 755 -11.26 -0.41 53.49
C GLY A 755 -10.46 -0.20 54.77
N SER A 756 -9.35 0.53 54.64
CA SER A 756 -8.56 0.96 55.80
C SER A 756 -9.20 2.19 56.45
N PRO A 757 -9.12 2.36 57.78
CA PRO A 757 -9.53 3.59 58.43
C PRO A 757 -8.84 4.82 57.82
N GLY A 758 -9.62 5.86 57.53
CA GLY A 758 -9.20 7.09 56.85
C GLY A 758 -9.55 7.13 55.37
N ASN A 759 -9.92 6.00 54.75
CA ASN A 759 -10.29 5.93 53.34
C ASN A 759 -11.80 6.22 53.14
N ASP A 760 -12.25 7.38 53.59
CA ASP A 760 -13.64 7.83 53.44
C ASP A 760 -13.94 8.24 51.99
N ILE A 761 -15.23 8.22 51.62
CA ILE A 761 -15.71 8.81 50.36
C ILE A 761 -16.48 10.08 50.68
N LEU A 762 -15.96 11.22 50.23
CA LEU A 762 -16.59 12.51 50.34
C LEU A 762 -17.59 12.71 49.19
N ALA A 763 -18.88 12.86 49.51
CA ALA A 763 -19.95 13.13 48.57
C ALA A 763 -20.34 14.61 48.64
N VAL A 764 -19.81 15.41 47.72
CA VAL A 764 -20.04 16.86 47.64
C VAL A 764 -21.28 17.14 46.82
N SER A 765 -22.09 18.14 47.22
CA SER A 765 -23.31 18.54 46.50
C SER A 765 -24.23 17.35 46.17
N SER A 766 -24.28 16.38 47.08
CA SER A 766 -24.87 15.06 46.87
C SER A 766 -26.00 14.80 47.85
N VAL A 767 -26.87 13.85 47.51
CA VAL A 767 -28.00 13.44 48.33
C VAL A 767 -27.70 12.10 48.97
N ASN A 768 -27.89 12.03 50.28
CA ASN A 768 -28.06 10.77 50.99
C ASN A 768 -29.48 10.26 50.71
N GLY A 769 -29.60 9.28 49.83
CA GLY A 769 -30.86 8.60 49.48
C GLY A 769 -31.40 7.70 50.60
N GLY A 770 -30.57 7.38 51.59
CA GLY A 770 -30.88 6.52 52.73
C GLY A 770 -30.18 5.16 52.64
N GLY A 771 -30.00 4.50 53.81
CA GLY A 771 -29.38 3.18 53.87
C GLY A 771 -27.84 3.17 53.81
N ASN A 772 -27.20 4.34 53.91
CA ASN A 772 -25.73 4.46 53.86
C ASN A 772 -25.07 4.42 55.27
N ASP A 773 -23.75 4.20 55.31
CA ASP A 773 -22.91 3.97 56.50
C ASP A 773 -22.48 5.24 57.30
N GLU A 774 -23.30 6.27 57.33
CA GLU A 774 -22.91 7.64 57.77
C GLU A 774 -22.71 7.83 59.28
N ALA A 775 -23.12 6.85 60.09
CA ALA A 775 -23.04 6.89 61.55
C ALA A 775 -21.88 6.03 62.11
N GLY A 776 -21.04 5.50 61.22
CA GLY A 776 -19.98 4.55 61.51
C GLY A 776 -18.67 5.19 62.00
N ALA A 777 -17.62 4.37 62.05
CA ALA A 777 -16.25 4.85 62.15
C ALA A 777 -15.60 4.60 60.79
N SER A 778 -14.84 5.58 60.31
CA SER A 778 -14.10 5.51 59.04
C SER A 778 -13.49 4.12 58.73
N PRO A 779 -13.58 3.63 57.48
CA PRO A 779 -14.10 4.32 56.29
C PRO A 779 -15.64 4.45 56.26
N GLN A 780 -16.16 5.52 55.68
CA GLN A 780 -17.61 5.77 55.50
C GLN A 780 -17.91 6.78 54.38
N TRP A 781 -19.18 6.90 54.00
CA TRP A 781 -19.69 8.05 53.24
C TRP A 781 -19.75 9.32 54.10
N ILE A 782 -19.35 10.46 53.53
CA ILE A 782 -19.42 11.79 54.15
C ILE A 782 -20.19 12.73 53.21
N PHE A 783 -21.35 13.23 53.64
CA PHE A 783 -22.15 14.21 52.87
C PHE A 783 -21.97 15.63 53.43
N VAL A 784 -21.59 16.58 52.56
CA VAL A 784 -21.32 17.98 52.94
C VAL A 784 -22.62 18.79 53.08
N PRO A 785 -22.90 19.45 54.22
CA PRO A 785 -24.12 20.25 54.44
C PRO A 785 -24.07 21.68 53.88
N ASP A 786 -25.24 22.24 53.54
CA ASP A 786 -25.40 23.57 52.91
C ASP A 786 -25.76 24.71 53.91
N ARG A 787 -25.23 25.91 53.64
CA ARG A 787 -25.55 27.19 54.30
C ARG A 787 -25.98 28.22 53.28
N TYR A 788 -27.20 28.74 53.42
CA TYR A 788 -27.81 29.64 52.44
C TYR A 788 -27.62 31.12 52.80
N TRP A 789 -27.23 31.93 51.82
CA TRP A 789 -27.09 33.38 51.94
C TRP A 789 -28.45 34.05 52.15
N VAL A 790 -28.59 34.85 53.21
CA VAL A 790 -29.81 35.61 53.54
C VAL A 790 -29.52 37.06 53.97
N GLY A 791 -28.33 37.55 53.66
CA GLY A 791 -27.87 38.88 54.05
C GLY A 791 -28.66 40.03 53.40
N PRO A 792 -28.64 41.23 54.00
CA PRO A 792 -29.14 42.44 53.36
C PRO A 792 -28.21 42.88 52.21
N ALA A 793 -28.67 43.79 51.34
CA ALA A 793 -27.83 44.34 50.27
C ALA A 793 -26.53 44.97 50.79
N GLY A 794 -25.39 44.43 50.35
CA GLY A 794 -24.05 44.83 50.81
C GLY A 794 -23.67 44.24 52.16
N GLY A 795 -24.35 43.18 52.61
CA GLY A 795 -24.04 42.46 53.83
C GLY A 795 -22.70 41.73 53.75
N ASN A 796 -22.06 41.55 54.91
CA ASN A 796 -20.76 40.89 55.05
C ASN A 796 -20.91 39.38 55.19
N THR A 797 -20.10 38.58 54.50
CA THR A 797 -20.10 37.11 54.65
C THR A 797 -19.61 36.65 56.02
N SER A 798 -18.80 37.47 56.71
CA SER A 798 -18.33 37.17 58.07
C SER A 798 -19.37 37.37 59.18
N ASP A 799 -20.56 37.90 58.87
CA ASP A 799 -21.64 38.04 59.84
C ASP A 799 -22.53 36.79 59.86
N ALA A 800 -22.49 36.04 60.97
CA ALA A 800 -23.29 34.84 61.18
C ALA A 800 -24.81 35.06 61.03
N ALA A 801 -25.30 36.30 61.17
CA ALA A 801 -26.71 36.64 60.95
C ALA A 801 -27.14 36.59 59.48
N ASN A 802 -26.18 36.55 58.54
CA ASN A 802 -26.43 36.56 57.10
C ASN A 802 -26.53 35.16 56.47
N TRP A 803 -26.55 34.09 57.29
CA TRP A 803 -26.58 32.70 56.83
C TRP A 803 -27.73 31.89 57.48
N ALA A 804 -28.30 30.94 56.72
CA ALA A 804 -29.42 30.08 57.12
C ALA A 804 -29.18 28.58 56.78
N ASN A 805 -29.91 27.67 57.46
CA ASN A 805 -29.86 26.21 57.19
C ASN A 805 -30.87 25.76 56.12
N SER A 806 -31.58 26.69 55.48
CA SER A 806 -32.63 26.38 54.52
C SER A 806 -32.77 27.48 53.48
N GLU A 807 -33.04 27.08 52.25
CA GLU A 807 -33.05 27.89 51.04
C GLU A 807 -34.01 29.09 51.02
N ASN A 808 -35.03 29.16 51.89
CA ASN A 808 -36.09 30.19 51.84
C ASN A 808 -36.20 31.08 53.09
N ALA A 809 -35.06 31.44 53.70
CA ALA A 809 -35.02 32.21 54.95
C ALA A 809 -34.89 33.75 54.78
N CYS A 810 -35.19 34.30 53.60
CA CYS A 810 -35.13 35.75 53.38
C CYS A 810 -36.10 36.56 54.26
N GLY A 811 -35.58 37.55 54.99
CA GLY A 811 -36.39 38.47 55.81
C GLY A 811 -36.99 37.88 57.09
N VAL A 812 -36.84 36.58 57.36
CA VAL A 812 -37.23 35.91 58.62
C VAL A 812 -36.09 35.84 59.64
N GLY A 813 -34.86 36.21 59.23
CA GLY A 813 -33.66 36.28 60.06
C GLY A 813 -32.77 35.04 59.93
N GLY A 814 -31.45 35.24 59.75
CA GLY A 814 -30.45 34.17 59.75
C GLY A 814 -29.98 33.78 61.15
N GLY A 815 -28.72 33.31 61.26
CA GLY A 815 -28.10 32.88 62.52
C GLY A 815 -27.64 31.43 62.51
N ALA A 816 -27.51 30.83 61.34
CA ALA A 816 -26.97 29.49 61.16
C ALA A 816 -25.48 29.40 61.55
N GLY A 817 -24.75 30.52 61.49
CA GLY A 817 -23.29 30.54 61.57
C GLY A 817 -22.69 30.87 60.21
N VAL A 818 -21.49 31.44 60.19
CA VAL A 818 -20.73 31.62 58.95
C VAL A 818 -20.31 30.24 58.44
N PRO A 819 -20.47 29.91 57.15
CA PRO A 819 -20.01 28.66 56.56
C PRO A 819 -18.53 28.42 56.87
N THR A 820 -18.17 27.15 57.11
CA THR A 820 -16.79 26.71 57.39
C THR A 820 -16.28 25.82 56.26
N ALA A 821 -15.00 25.42 56.32
CA ALA A 821 -14.36 24.45 55.43
C ALA A 821 -15.17 23.16 55.17
N ASP A 822 -16.00 22.75 56.15
CA ASP A 822 -16.83 21.55 56.06
C ASP A 822 -18.26 21.80 55.52
N GLU A 823 -18.58 23.01 55.05
CA GLU A 823 -19.95 23.42 54.68
C GLU A 823 -19.98 24.23 53.37
N ASN A 824 -21.00 24.03 52.55
CA ASN A 824 -21.19 24.79 51.31
C ASN A 824 -21.84 26.16 51.58
N ALA A 825 -21.33 27.22 50.96
CA ALA A 825 -21.97 28.52 50.89
C ALA A 825 -22.86 28.61 49.64
N VAL A 826 -24.18 28.76 49.82
CA VAL A 826 -25.17 28.67 48.73
C VAL A 826 -25.90 30.00 48.55
N PHE A 827 -25.88 30.53 47.33
CA PHE A 827 -26.57 31.73 46.89
C PHE A 827 -27.69 31.35 45.93
N THR A 828 -28.92 31.82 46.18
CA THR A 828 -30.12 31.39 45.45
C THR A 828 -31.01 32.57 45.07
N ASP A 829 -32.04 32.32 44.26
CA ASP A 829 -33.01 33.33 43.81
C ASP A 829 -33.94 33.83 44.93
N SER A 830 -33.96 33.15 46.08
CA SER A 830 -34.80 33.51 47.23
C SER A 830 -34.25 34.73 48.00
N CYS A 831 -32.93 34.95 47.94
CA CYS A 831 -32.21 36.09 48.50
C CYS A 831 -31.08 36.53 47.55
N ASP A 832 -31.41 37.35 46.57
CA ASP A 832 -30.50 37.84 45.53
C ASP A 832 -29.74 39.14 45.89
N ASN A 833 -29.62 39.45 47.18
CA ASN A 833 -28.94 40.66 47.64
C ASN A 833 -27.42 40.54 47.48
N ASN A 834 -26.77 41.66 47.11
CA ASN A 834 -25.31 41.74 47.03
C ASN A 834 -24.61 41.31 48.33
N ALA A 835 -23.50 40.60 48.20
CA ALA A 835 -22.66 40.11 49.30
C ALA A 835 -21.25 40.69 49.21
N VAL A 836 -20.65 41.01 50.35
CA VAL A 836 -19.26 41.46 50.46
C VAL A 836 -18.47 40.43 51.23
N VAL A 837 -17.42 39.87 50.62
CA VAL A 837 -16.46 39.03 51.33
C VAL A 837 -15.46 39.93 52.02
N ASP A 838 -15.73 40.29 53.28
CA ASP A 838 -15.00 41.31 54.04
C ASP A 838 -13.87 40.76 54.92
N ALA A 839 -13.79 39.43 55.05
CA ALA A 839 -12.73 38.69 55.71
C ALA A 839 -12.46 37.39 54.94
N THR A 840 -11.33 36.72 55.21
CA THR A 840 -11.02 35.43 54.60
C THR A 840 -12.19 34.47 54.75
N PHE A 841 -12.67 33.95 53.63
CA PHE A 841 -13.87 33.12 53.56
C PHE A 841 -13.49 31.73 53.07
N ASN A 842 -13.13 30.87 54.04
CA ASN A 842 -12.79 29.47 53.82
C ASN A 842 -14.05 28.60 54.00
N ILE A 843 -14.41 27.86 52.95
CA ILE A 843 -15.68 27.15 52.79
C ILE A 843 -15.49 25.82 52.07
N GLY A 844 -16.36 24.84 52.36
CA GLY A 844 -16.33 23.52 51.72
C GLY A 844 -16.93 23.47 50.32
N GLY A 845 -17.50 24.58 49.85
CA GLY A 845 -18.02 24.73 48.49
C GLY A 845 -18.68 26.10 48.32
N LEU A 846 -18.70 26.61 47.10
CA LEU A 846 -19.36 27.87 46.75
C LEU A 846 -20.34 27.63 45.61
N GLN A 847 -21.63 27.73 45.89
CA GLN A 847 -22.69 27.50 44.91
C GLN A 847 -23.47 28.79 44.66
N ILE A 848 -23.52 29.23 43.41
CA ILE A 848 -24.32 30.38 42.97
C ILE A 848 -25.39 29.87 42.01
N ASN A 849 -26.55 29.54 42.56
CA ASN A 849 -27.61 28.85 41.86
C ASN A 849 -28.34 29.78 40.88
N THR A 850 -29.02 29.14 39.92
CA THR A 850 -29.83 29.82 38.91
C THR A 850 -30.80 30.82 39.55
N GLY A 851 -30.85 32.03 39.00
CA GLY A 851 -31.77 33.08 39.45
C GLY A 851 -31.23 34.02 40.54
N TYR A 852 -30.08 33.73 41.15
CA TYR A 852 -29.37 34.73 41.96
C TYR A 852 -28.95 35.93 41.08
N ALA A 853 -29.43 37.13 41.39
CA ALA A 853 -29.16 38.36 40.62
C ALA A 853 -28.15 39.31 41.28
N GLY A 854 -27.66 38.96 42.48
CA GLY A 854 -26.77 39.80 43.27
C GLY A 854 -25.32 39.80 42.78
N THR A 855 -24.57 40.79 43.24
CA THR A 855 -23.11 40.86 43.06
C THR A 855 -22.40 40.37 44.33
N ILE A 856 -21.49 39.41 44.19
CA ILE A 856 -20.52 39.03 45.21
C ILE A 856 -19.25 39.86 44.95
N THR A 857 -18.85 40.66 45.94
CA THR A 857 -17.65 41.51 45.86
C THR A 857 -16.57 40.99 46.82
N PRO A 858 -15.54 40.33 46.29
CA PRO A 858 -14.37 39.93 47.06
C PRO A 858 -13.57 41.15 47.57
N SER A 859 -13.53 41.35 48.89
CA SER A 859 -12.66 42.33 49.55
C SER A 859 -11.58 41.66 50.43
N ALA A 860 -11.60 40.34 50.49
CA ALA A 860 -10.63 39.45 51.12
C ALA A 860 -10.59 38.12 50.32
N VAL A 861 -9.62 37.26 50.63
CA VAL A 861 -9.43 35.95 49.97
C VAL A 861 -10.65 35.06 50.13
N ILE A 862 -11.06 34.42 49.04
CA ILE A 862 -12.02 33.30 49.03
C ILE A 862 -11.21 32.02 48.85
N ASP A 863 -11.47 31.04 49.70
CA ASP A 863 -10.77 29.76 49.75
C ASP A 863 -11.83 28.65 49.73
N VAL A 864 -11.93 27.93 48.62
CA VAL A 864 -12.97 26.95 48.37
C VAL A 864 -12.34 25.57 48.35
N ASP A 865 -12.48 24.85 49.47
CA ASP A 865 -11.88 23.52 49.65
C ASP A 865 -12.66 22.42 48.88
N GLY A 866 -13.88 22.72 48.43
CA GLY A 866 -14.71 21.83 47.61
C GLY A 866 -15.33 22.52 46.39
N LEU A 867 -16.45 22.01 45.89
CA LEU A 867 -17.01 22.42 44.59
C LEU A 867 -17.25 23.95 44.49
N PHE A 868 -16.73 24.56 43.41
CA PHE A 868 -17.16 25.87 42.95
C PHE A 868 -18.17 25.75 41.81
N SER A 869 -19.38 26.28 41.99
CA SER A 869 -20.42 26.28 40.97
C SER A 869 -21.04 27.67 40.78
N MET A 870 -21.11 28.12 39.52
CA MET A 870 -21.73 29.39 39.15
C MET A 870 -22.72 29.19 37.99
N ALA A 871 -24.00 29.43 38.25
CA ALA A 871 -25.08 29.37 37.26
C ALA A 871 -25.76 30.72 37.02
N ALA A 872 -25.54 31.71 37.89
CA ALA A 872 -26.08 33.07 37.78
C ALA A 872 -25.22 34.07 38.58
N GLY A 873 -25.74 35.28 38.77
CA GLY A 873 -25.09 36.32 39.58
C GLY A 873 -23.94 37.03 38.91
N THR A 874 -23.28 37.89 39.67
CA THR A 874 -22.02 38.53 39.26
C THR A 874 -20.97 38.36 40.35
N ILE A 875 -19.76 37.91 39.99
CA ILE A 875 -18.59 38.00 40.86
C ILE A 875 -17.70 39.12 40.32
N ASP A 876 -17.43 40.13 41.14
CA ASP A 876 -16.64 41.30 40.73
C ASP A 876 -15.29 41.36 41.44
N PHE A 877 -14.26 40.82 40.79
CA PHE A 877 -12.88 40.82 41.27
C PHE A 877 -12.18 42.18 41.07
N SER A 878 -12.73 43.07 40.25
CA SER A 878 -12.08 44.32 39.82
C SER A 878 -11.98 45.38 40.91
N VAL A 879 -12.78 45.27 41.98
CA VAL A 879 -12.85 46.30 43.03
C VAL A 879 -11.63 46.29 43.95
N ASN A 880 -11.05 45.11 44.24
CA ASN A 880 -9.92 44.97 45.17
C ASN A 880 -8.80 44.02 44.69
N ASN A 881 -8.96 43.37 43.53
CA ASN A 881 -7.95 42.47 42.95
C ASN A 881 -7.50 41.35 43.91
N THR A 882 -8.45 40.71 44.59
CA THR A 882 -8.16 39.62 45.54
C THR A 882 -8.09 38.27 44.84
N ASP A 883 -7.23 37.40 45.38
CA ASP A 883 -7.09 36.04 44.88
C ASP A 883 -8.21 35.12 45.39
N ILE A 884 -8.58 34.14 44.58
CA ILE A 884 -9.47 33.02 44.91
C ILE A 884 -8.69 31.71 44.73
N TYR A 885 -8.89 30.79 45.67
CA TYR A 885 -8.31 29.45 45.68
C TYR A 885 -9.45 28.43 45.58
N ILE A 886 -9.33 27.45 44.70
CA ILE A 886 -10.33 26.40 44.49
C ILE A 886 -9.62 25.04 44.40
N SER A 887 -9.91 24.17 45.35
CA SER A 887 -9.24 22.87 45.50
C SER A 887 -10.00 21.69 44.90
N ASP A 888 -11.19 21.91 44.36
CA ASP A 888 -12.06 20.88 43.78
C ASP A 888 -12.73 21.42 42.51
N ASN A 889 -13.62 20.63 41.90
CA ASN A 889 -14.20 20.90 40.59
C ASN A 889 -14.78 22.32 40.45
N VAL A 890 -14.59 22.89 39.26
CA VAL A 890 -15.15 24.19 38.85
C VAL A 890 -16.25 23.93 37.83
N THR A 891 -17.45 24.46 38.05
CA THR A 891 -18.57 24.35 37.11
C THR A 891 -19.25 25.69 36.87
N VAL A 892 -19.17 26.19 35.65
CA VAL A 892 -19.76 27.45 35.22
C VAL A 892 -20.77 27.21 34.09
N THR A 893 -22.02 27.57 34.36
CA THR A 893 -23.16 27.38 33.43
C THR A 893 -23.92 28.69 33.16
N GLY A 894 -23.54 29.76 33.85
CA GLY A 894 -24.04 31.10 33.64
C GLY A 894 -23.51 32.05 34.71
N GLY A 895 -23.94 33.32 34.65
CA GLY A 895 -23.42 34.38 35.51
C GLY A 895 -22.45 35.29 34.76
N ASN A 896 -21.84 36.22 35.49
CA ASN A 896 -20.88 37.16 34.93
C ASN A 896 -19.69 37.34 35.88
N VAL A 897 -18.47 37.21 35.36
CA VAL A 897 -17.26 37.58 36.08
C VAL A 897 -16.78 38.94 35.57
N VAL A 898 -16.49 39.85 36.51
CA VAL A 898 -15.75 41.08 36.20
C VAL A 898 -14.33 40.85 36.67
N ALA A 899 -13.45 40.48 35.74
CA ALA A 899 -12.05 40.20 36.04
C ALA A 899 -11.34 41.46 36.55
N GLY A 900 -10.53 41.29 37.60
CA GLY A 900 -9.60 42.28 38.12
C GLY A 900 -8.15 41.91 37.79
N THR A 901 -7.19 42.41 38.56
CA THR A 901 -5.79 41.97 38.51
C THR A 901 -5.44 40.92 39.58
N GLY A 902 -6.43 40.42 40.33
CA GLY A 902 -6.27 39.29 41.24
C GLY A 902 -6.33 37.97 40.46
N SER A 903 -5.90 36.87 41.07
CA SER A 903 -5.81 35.57 40.39
C SER A 903 -6.86 34.55 40.83
N LEU A 904 -7.27 33.69 39.90
CA LEU A 904 -7.88 32.40 40.19
C LEU A 904 -6.77 31.34 40.29
N THR A 905 -6.64 30.71 41.44
CA THR A 905 -5.70 29.60 41.66
C THR A 905 -6.48 28.31 41.78
N LEU A 906 -6.21 27.37 40.86
CA LEU A 906 -6.73 26.02 40.86
C LEU A 906 -5.77 25.14 41.65
N ASP A 907 -6.04 24.94 42.95
CA ASP A 907 -5.10 24.41 43.94
C ASP A 907 -5.39 23.01 44.46
N GLY A 908 -6.13 22.23 43.67
CA GLY A 908 -6.34 20.81 43.89
C GLY A 908 -6.42 20.03 42.58
N ASP A 909 -6.58 18.71 42.72
CA ASP A 909 -6.86 17.83 41.59
C ASP A 909 -8.33 18.02 41.22
N LEU A 910 -8.60 18.64 40.07
CA LEU A 910 -9.96 19.09 39.75
C LEU A 910 -10.29 19.03 38.26
N ILE A 911 -11.59 18.97 37.99
CA ILE A 911 -12.19 19.11 36.67
C ILE A 911 -12.73 20.54 36.51
N TYR A 912 -12.35 21.20 35.42
CA TYR A 912 -12.86 22.52 35.05
C TYR A 912 -13.91 22.39 33.95
N THR A 913 -15.11 22.90 34.20
CA THR A 913 -16.21 22.98 33.24
C THR A 913 -16.75 24.40 33.20
N ASP A 914 -16.77 25.01 32.03
CA ASP A 914 -17.34 26.32 31.75
C ASP A 914 -18.03 26.33 30.38
N THR A 915 -19.35 26.20 30.42
CA THR A 915 -20.19 26.24 29.22
C THR A 915 -20.61 27.67 28.85
N SER A 916 -20.12 28.67 29.56
CA SER A 916 -20.43 30.09 29.37
C SER A 916 -19.27 30.90 28.77
N SER A 917 -18.10 30.28 28.57
CA SER A 917 -16.88 30.95 28.08
C SER A 917 -16.52 32.17 28.92
N THR A 918 -16.39 31.96 30.23
CA THR A 918 -16.16 33.01 31.23
C THR A 918 -14.67 33.26 31.40
N ASP A 919 -14.24 34.51 31.22
CA ASP A 919 -12.86 34.92 31.51
C ASP A 919 -12.70 35.27 33.01
N PHE A 920 -11.99 34.43 33.75
CA PHE A 920 -11.64 34.65 35.16
C PHE A 920 -10.42 35.57 35.38
N GLY A 921 -9.86 36.12 34.30
CA GLY A 921 -8.67 36.95 34.35
C GLY A 921 -7.39 36.12 34.37
N HIS A 922 -6.55 36.29 35.39
CA HIS A 922 -5.30 35.55 35.51
C HIS A 922 -5.53 34.23 36.23
N VAL A 923 -5.21 33.11 35.58
CA VAL A 923 -5.40 31.76 36.13
C VAL A 923 -4.05 31.08 36.39
N TYR A 924 -3.93 30.46 37.56
CA TYR A 924 -2.75 29.70 38.00
C TYR A 924 -3.15 28.27 38.38
N THR A 925 -2.29 27.31 38.09
CA THR A 925 -2.32 26.02 38.81
C THR A 925 -1.61 26.17 40.16
N GLY A 926 -2.06 25.46 41.21
CA GLY A 926 -1.67 25.68 42.61
C GLY A 926 -0.22 25.40 43.00
N THR A 927 0.02 25.12 44.28
CA THR A 927 1.37 25.26 44.86
C THR A 927 2.34 24.08 44.68
N LEU A 928 1.90 22.85 44.32
CA LEU A 928 2.69 21.75 43.71
C LEU A 928 1.90 20.42 43.70
N GLY A 929 1.97 19.67 42.59
CA GLY A 929 1.49 18.29 42.48
C GLY A 929 0.02 18.10 42.14
N HIS A 930 -0.60 19.08 41.46
CA HIS A 930 -2.02 19.04 41.12
C HIS A 930 -2.27 18.74 39.63
N ASP A 931 -3.31 17.95 39.35
CA ASP A 931 -3.80 17.68 37.99
C ASP A 931 -5.14 18.43 37.76
N ILE A 932 -5.11 19.42 36.87
CA ILE A 932 -6.29 20.17 36.43
C ILE A 932 -6.70 19.61 35.07
N THR A 933 -7.92 19.08 34.95
CA THR A 933 -8.44 18.51 33.69
C THR A 933 -9.62 19.32 33.16
N LEU A 934 -9.60 19.69 31.88
CA LEU A 934 -10.73 20.35 31.25
C LEU A 934 -11.84 19.35 30.89
N ALA A 935 -13.09 19.78 31.05
CA ALA A 935 -14.29 19.11 30.55
C ALA A 935 -15.16 20.04 29.68
N SER A 936 -14.58 21.16 29.24
CA SER A 936 -15.11 22.13 28.28
C SER A 936 -13.97 23.02 27.79
N ASP A 937 -14.26 23.86 26.80
CA ASP A 937 -13.34 24.93 26.40
C ASP A 937 -13.01 25.87 27.57
N PHE A 938 -11.81 26.44 27.53
CA PHE A 938 -11.27 27.29 28.58
C PHE A 938 -10.90 28.68 28.04
N LEU A 939 -11.36 29.74 28.72
CA LEU A 939 -11.04 31.13 28.37
C LEU A 939 -10.35 31.82 29.55
N ALA A 940 -9.22 32.49 29.30
CA ALA A 940 -8.57 33.32 30.31
C ALA A 940 -7.81 34.50 29.71
N SER A 941 -7.60 35.55 30.50
CA SER A 941 -6.70 36.65 30.16
C SER A 941 -5.22 36.25 30.25
N GLN A 942 -4.87 35.34 31.16
CA GLN A 942 -3.51 34.79 31.29
C GLN A 942 -3.58 33.40 31.92
N LEU A 943 -2.70 32.49 31.50
CA LEU A 943 -2.53 31.17 32.11
C LEU A 943 -1.09 30.95 32.56
N THR A 944 -0.91 30.57 33.82
CA THR A 944 0.38 30.08 34.35
C THR A 944 0.22 28.66 34.88
N VAL A 945 0.88 27.71 34.22
CA VAL A 945 1.00 26.34 34.71
C VAL A 945 2.23 26.26 35.61
N VAL A 946 2.03 26.22 36.92
CA VAL A 946 3.11 26.22 37.92
C VAL A 946 3.87 24.89 37.92
N ALA A 947 5.18 24.96 38.21
CA ALA A 947 6.07 23.81 38.25
C ALA A 947 5.53 22.66 39.10
N GLY A 948 5.58 21.43 38.53
CA GLY A 948 5.14 20.20 39.17
C GLY A 948 3.63 19.94 39.13
N ASN A 949 2.82 20.82 38.56
CA ASN A 949 1.40 20.58 38.25
C ASN A 949 1.20 20.17 36.79
N GLN A 950 0.03 19.64 36.48
CA GLN A 950 -0.44 19.38 35.13
C GLN A 950 -1.73 20.16 34.83
N PHE A 951 -1.81 20.71 33.62
CA PHE A 951 -3.03 21.26 33.04
C PHE A 951 -3.34 20.45 31.79
N ILE A 952 -4.39 19.64 31.85
CA ILE A 952 -4.76 18.62 30.87
C ILE A 952 -5.96 19.12 30.09
N LEU A 953 -5.80 19.28 28.78
CA LEU A 953 -6.86 19.80 27.92
C LEU A 953 -7.90 18.75 27.56
N ASP A 954 -7.54 17.46 27.57
CA ASP A 954 -8.43 16.35 27.22
C ASP A 954 -9.18 16.55 25.87
N GLY A 955 -8.51 17.18 24.92
CA GLY A 955 -9.05 17.50 23.60
C GLY A 955 -9.81 18.82 23.49
N TYR A 956 -10.17 19.48 24.60
CA TYR A 956 -10.89 20.77 24.60
C TYR A 956 -9.99 21.93 24.18
N ASP A 957 -10.62 22.98 23.63
CA ASP A 957 -9.94 24.16 23.15
C ASP A 957 -9.62 25.15 24.29
N ILE A 958 -8.52 25.89 24.15
CA ILE A 958 -8.24 27.03 25.04
C ILE A 958 -8.09 28.32 24.23
N ASP A 959 -8.59 29.41 24.79
CA ASP A 959 -8.42 30.76 24.27
C ASP A 959 -7.79 31.64 25.36
N ILE A 960 -6.57 32.10 25.11
CA ILE A 960 -5.78 32.91 26.05
C ILE A 960 -5.53 34.27 25.42
N ASN A 961 -6.28 35.27 25.90
CA ASN A 961 -6.20 36.66 25.42
C ASN A 961 -4.85 37.34 25.71
N GLY A 962 -3.97 36.70 26.49
CA GLY A 962 -2.67 37.21 26.89
C GLY A 962 -1.61 36.11 26.90
N ALA A 963 -0.66 36.20 27.83
CA ALA A 963 0.48 35.30 27.86
C ALA A 963 0.13 33.92 28.44
N ILE A 964 0.86 32.90 28.00
CA ILE A 964 0.90 31.58 28.61
C ILE A 964 2.31 31.29 29.13
N THR A 965 2.40 30.90 30.40
CA THR A 965 3.66 30.51 31.05
C THR A 965 3.55 29.06 31.52
N ILE A 966 4.42 28.19 31.04
CA ILE A 966 4.42 26.75 31.30
C ILE A 966 5.69 26.39 32.07
N ASP A 967 5.58 26.40 33.40
CA ASP A 967 6.62 25.92 34.32
C ASP A 967 6.37 24.45 34.75
N GLY A 968 5.11 24.00 34.74
CA GLY A 968 4.66 22.63 34.96
C GLY A 968 4.48 21.85 33.66
N THR A 969 3.41 21.06 33.55
CA THR A 969 3.07 20.33 32.31
C THR A 969 1.76 20.87 31.73
N LEU A 970 1.79 21.35 30.48
CA LEU A 970 0.57 21.56 29.69
C LEU A 970 0.39 20.33 28.77
N ASN A 971 -0.65 19.55 29.00
CA ASN A 971 -0.95 18.37 28.22
C ASN A 971 -2.08 18.64 27.23
N ALA A 972 -1.72 18.87 25.96
CA ALA A 972 -2.62 19.09 24.84
C ALA A 972 -2.76 17.84 23.95
N GLY A 973 -2.58 16.64 24.51
CA GLY A 973 -2.88 15.39 23.81
C GLY A 973 -4.38 15.29 23.46
N SER A 974 -4.69 14.45 22.47
CA SER A 974 -6.08 14.14 22.15
C SER A 974 -6.80 13.51 23.33
N GLY A 975 -8.07 13.84 23.51
CA GLY A 975 -8.88 13.31 24.59
C GLY A 975 -10.35 13.18 24.21
N THR A 976 -11.24 13.39 25.18
CA THR A 976 -12.68 13.22 25.01
C THR A 976 -13.31 14.12 23.93
N ASP A 977 -12.75 15.30 23.65
CA ASP A 977 -13.24 16.22 22.59
C ASP A 977 -12.39 16.21 21.29
N GLY A 978 -11.54 15.20 21.12
CA GLY A 978 -10.67 15.09 19.96
C GLY A 978 -9.35 15.86 20.12
N ASN A 979 -8.98 16.68 19.14
CA ASN A 979 -7.68 17.38 19.12
C ASN A 979 -7.81 18.83 19.57
N ALA A 980 -7.10 19.20 20.64
CA ALA A 980 -7.14 20.54 21.20
C ALA A 980 -6.58 21.63 20.26
N VAL A 981 -7.27 22.77 20.21
CA VAL A 981 -6.82 24.03 19.60
C VAL A 981 -6.54 25.07 20.68
N LEU A 982 -5.35 25.67 20.64
CA LEU A 982 -4.89 26.66 21.61
C LEU A 982 -4.72 28.01 20.91
N ASN A 983 -5.64 28.95 21.13
CA ASN A 983 -5.50 30.34 20.66
C ASN A 983 -4.73 31.16 21.71
N VAL A 984 -3.66 31.84 21.31
CA VAL A 984 -2.82 32.61 22.21
C VAL A 984 -2.43 33.95 21.59
N ALA A 985 -2.85 35.03 22.25
CA ALA A 985 -2.62 36.39 21.77
C ALA A 985 -1.39 37.09 22.38
N GLY A 986 -0.82 36.55 23.46
CA GLY A 986 0.40 37.05 24.12
C GLY A 986 1.56 36.05 24.13
N ASP A 987 2.63 36.39 24.84
CA ASP A 987 3.87 35.60 24.85
C ASP A 987 3.65 34.13 25.26
N TRP A 988 4.34 33.23 24.56
CA TRP A 988 4.39 31.80 24.88
C TRP A 988 5.74 31.47 25.51
N ASP A 989 5.74 31.12 26.80
CA ASP A 989 6.95 30.73 27.53
C ASP A 989 6.84 29.31 28.07
N MET A 990 7.69 28.39 27.59
CA MET A 990 7.83 27.04 28.13
C MET A 990 9.28 26.73 28.54
N THR A 991 9.99 27.74 29.04
CA THR A 991 11.39 27.64 29.48
C THR A 991 11.60 26.53 30.52
N ALA A 992 10.72 26.42 31.52
CA ALA A 992 10.92 25.49 32.66
C ALA A 992 10.06 24.22 32.60
N GLY A 993 8.91 24.25 31.91
CA GLY A 993 7.92 23.18 31.95
C GLY A 993 8.02 22.12 30.86
N VAL A 994 6.92 21.42 30.61
CA VAL A 994 6.72 20.38 29.58
C VAL A 994 5.46 20.72 28.81
N PHE A 995 5.52 20.58 27.49
CA PHE A 995 4.36 20.68 26.61
C PHE A 995 4.19 19.35 25.89
N THR A 996 3.08 18.65 26.15
CA THR A 996 2.71 17.42 25.45
C THR A 996 1.79 17.80 24.30
N ASN A 997 2.25 17.62 23.07
CA ASN A 997 1.67 18.27 21.90
C ASN A 997 0.94 17.33 20.92
N THR A 998 0.80 16.04 21.25
CA THR A 998 0.71 14.85 20.36
C THR A 998 -0.16 15.00 19.10
N SER A 999 -1.26 15.75 19.15
CA SER A 999 -2.13 16.07 18.01
C SER A 999 -2.68 17.50 18.00
N SER A 1000 -2.15 18.37 18.88
CA SER A 1000 -2.65 19.73 19.11
C SER A 1000 -2.37 20.71 17.95
N THR A 1001 -3.18 21.76 17.88
CA THR A 1001 -2.92 22.96 17.07
C THR A 1001 -2.71 24.17 17.99
N VAL A 1002 -1.58 24.86 17.86
CA VAL A 1002 -1.36 26.17 18.48
C VAL A 1002 -1.58 27.27 17.44
N ILE A 1003 -2.43 28.23 17.74
CA ILE A 1003 -2.74 29.40 16.91
C ILE A 1003 -2.23 30.64 17.64
N PHE A 1004 -1.23 31.30 17.06
CA PHE A 1004 -0.77 32.61 17.56
C PHE A 1004 -1.56 33.70 16.84
N ASP A 1005 -2.39 34.47 17.55
CA ASP A 1005 -3.35 35.42 16.96
C ASP A 1005 -3.26 36.84 17.53
N GLY A 1006 -2.12 37.16 18.15
CA GLY A 1006 -1.79 38.49 18.66
C GLY A 1006 -0.32 38.84 18.48
N THR A 1007 0.26 39.57 19.43
CA THR A 1007 1.71 39.86 19.47
C THR A 1007 2.37 38.86 20.39
N VAL A 1008 3.11 37.91 19.82
CA VAL A 1008 3.61 36.73 20.52
C VAL A 1008 5.11 36.62 20.35
N GLN A 1009 5.86 36.64 21.44
CA GLN A 1009 7.20 36.05 21.47
C GLN A 1009 7.12 34.58 21.92
N VAL A 1010 7.75 33.68 21.17
CA VAL A 1010 7.79 32.25 21.50
C VAL A 1010 9.15 31.89 22.10
N THR A 1011 9.14 31.43 23.34
CA THR A 1011 10.28 30.83 24.05
C THR A 1011 10.01 29.34 24.25
N SER A 1012 10.55 28.51 23.38
CA SER A 1012 10.23 27.08 23.29
C SER A 1012 11.16 26.19 24.11
N ASN A 1013 12.38 26.68 24.40
CA ASN A 1013 13.49 25.94 24.98
C ASN A 1013 13.74 24.58 24.29
N GLY A 1014 13.58 24.55 22.96
CA GLY A 1014 13.80 23.36 22.12
C GLY A 1014 12.71 22.29 22.20
N LYS A 1015 11.57 22.58 22.84
CA LYS A 1015 10.39 21.71 22.81
C LYS A 1015 9.62 21.92 21.52
N ALA A 1016 8.98 20.86 21.05
CA ALA A 1016 8.27 20.87 19.79
C ALA A 1016 6.81 21.31 19.93
N PHE A 1017 6.27 21.85 18.87
CA PHE A 1017 4.83 21.96 18.62
C PHE A 1017 4.42 20.86 17.63
N ASN A 1018 3.14 20.46 17.62
CA ASN A 1018 2.62 19.59 16.58
C ASN A 1018 2.18 20.43 15.37
N ILE A 1019 1.02 21.09 15.41
CA ILE A 1019 0.61 22.03 14.35
C ILE A 1019 0.73 23.46 14.87
N VAL A 1020 1.31 24.36 14.06
CA VAL A 1020 1.36 25.80 14.34
C VAL A 1020 0.60 26.57 13.26
N ARG A 1021 -0.22 27.54 13.69
CA ARG A 1021 -0.87 28.50 12.81
C ARG A 1021 -0.52 29.93 13.24
N ILE A 1022 -0.15 30.76 12.28
CA ILE A 1022 0.08 32.19 12.49
C ILE A 1022 -1.17 32.93 12.00
N GLY A 1023 -1.77 33.71 12.90
CA GLY A 1023 -3.07 34.33 12.68
C GLY A 1023 -4.24 33.36 12.83
N SER A 1024 -5.43 33.92 13.04
CA SER A 1024 -6.70 33.19 13.04
C SER A 1024 -7.54 33.56 11.81
N ALA A 1025 -8.75 33.01 11.70
CA ALA A 1025 -9.67 33.38 10.63
C ALA A 1025 -10.15 34.84 10.72
N THR A 1026 -9.97 35.49 11.88
CA THR A 1026 -10.50 36.84 12.17
C THR A 1026 -9.45 37.84 12.65
N ALA A 1027 -8.25 37.38 13.02
CA ALA A 1027 -7.14 38.23 13.46
C ALA A 1027 -5.84 37.89 12.72
N GLY A 1028 -4.98 38.90 12.52
CA GLY A 1028 -3.60 38.70 12.09
C GLY A 1028 -2.71 38.32 13.29
N ALA A 1029 -1.39 38.29 13.11
CA ALA A 1029 -0.46 37.98 14.20
C ALA A 1029 0.91 38.61 13.96
N ASP A 1030 1.60 38.98 15.03
CA ASP A 1030 2.99 39.41 15.03
C ASP A 1030 3.82 38.45 15.89
N VAL A 1031 4.42 37.45 15.25
CA VAL A 1031 5.12 36.34 15.91
C VAL A 1031 6.63 36.49 15.77
N SER A 1032 7.34 36.35 16.88
CA SER A 1032 8.80 36.29 16.88
C SER A 1032 9.32 35.15 17.75
N THR A 1033 10.48 34.59 17.40
CA THR A 1033 11.13 33.56 18.21
C THR A 1033 12.15 34.18 19.17
N ALA A 1034 12.26 33.61 20.38
CA ALA A 1034 13.32 33.92 21.35
C ALA A 1034 14.45 32.88 21.31
N ASP A 1035 14.16 31.69 20.79
CA ASP A 1035 15.05 30.56 20.59
C ASP A 1035 14.59 29.71 19.38
N ASN A 1036 15.31 28.62 19.09
CA ASN A 1036 14.94 27.72 18.00
C ASN A 1036 13.56 27.10 18.24
N MET A 1037 12.65 27.26 17.28
CA MET A 1037 11.33 26.64 17.29
C MET A 1037 11.34 25.31 16.51
N ASN A 1038 10.75 24.26 17.07
CA ASN A 1038 10.52 22.98 16.38
C ASN A 1038 9.01 22.73 16.17
N VAL A 1039 8.62 22.33 14.96
CA VAL A 1039 7.26 21.97 14.58
C VAL A 1039 7.28 20.58 13.94
N ASP A 1040 6.84 19.57 14.70
CA ASP A 1040 6.82 18.17 14.25
C ASP A 1040 5.74 17.93 13.17
N GLY A 1041 4.66 18.71 13.21
CA GLY A 1041 3.59 18.71 12.22
C GLY A 1041 3.70 19.89 11.24
N ALA A 1042 2.55 20.39 10.80
CA ALA A 1042 2.49 21.43 9.77
C ALA A 1042 2.53 22.85 10.38
N ILE A 1043 3.16 23.78 9.67
CA ILE A 1043 3.09 25.22 9.97
C ILE A 1043 2.38 25.95 8.83
N THR A 1044 1.33 26.71 9.16
CA THR A 1044 0.46 27.39 8.18
C THR A 1044 0.12 28.81 8.63
N VAL A 1045 -0.42 29.62 7.73
CA VAL A 1045 -0.80 31.01 8.02
C VAL A 1045 -2.26 31.26 7.63
N ASN A 1046 -3.04 31.80 8.57
CA ASN A 1046 -4.42 32.22 8.33
C ASN A 1046 -4.49 33.75 8.12
N ASN A 1047 -5.40 34.19 7.26
CA ASN A 1047 -5.50 35.60 6.86
C ASN A 1047 -6.75 36.31 7.39
N GLY A 1048 -6.85 36.44 8.72
CA GLY A 1048 -7.83 37.32 9.37
C GLY A 1048 -7.38 38.79 9.45
N GLY A 1049 -6.08 39.04 9.23
CA GLY A 1049 -5.42 40.35 9.28
C GLY A 1049 -3.93 40.22 8.92
N ALA A 1050 -3.14 41.28 9.14
CA ALA A 1050 -1.72 41.27 8.79
C ALA A 1050 -0.91 40.26 9.62
N THR A 1051 -0.07 39.45 8.98
CA THR A 1051 0.73 38.39 9.63
C THR A 1051 2.24 38.59 9.45
N THR A 1052 2.99 38.51 10.54
CA THR A 1052 4.45 38.60 10.53
C THR A 1052 5.07 37.44 11.31
N LEU A 1053 6.18 36.92 10.79
CA LEU A 1053 7.03 35.93 11.45
C LEU A 1053 8.48 36.40 11.42
N ASP A 1054 9.08 36.62 12.59
CA ASP A 1054 10.50 36.96 12.75
C ASP A 1054 11.26 35.83 13.46
N ILE A 1055 12.12 35.14 12.71
CA ILE A 1055 12.99 34.07 13.22
C ILE A 1055 14.45 34.50 13.35
N SER A 1056 14.71 35.81 13.46
CA SER A 1056 16.06 36.36 13.44
C SER A 1056 16.97 35.73 14.52
N ASN A 1057 18.13 35.23 14.09
CA ASN A 1057 19.14 34.51 14.88
C ASN A 1057 18.77 33.08 15.32
N ASP A 1058 17.59 32.57 14.93
CA ASP A 1058 17.09 31.26 15.34
C ASP A 1058 16.95 30.29 14.17
N THR A 1059 16.72 29.01 14.49
CA THR A 1059 16.37 27.95 13.53
C THR A 1059 14.92 27.52 13.73
N LEU A 1060 14.14 27.52 12.64
CA LEU A 1060 12.83 26.87 12.57
C LEU A 1060 12.99 25.46 11.99
N PHE A 1061 12.61 24.43 12.74
CA PHE A 1061 12.55 23.04 12.28
C PHE A 1061 11.11 22.69 11.92
N VAL A 1062 10.92 22.04 10.77
CA VAL A 1062 9.61 21.63 10.25
C VAL A 1062 9.72 20.19 9.75
N SER A 1063 8.97 19.29 10.38
CA SER A 1063 8.97 17.87 10.03
C SER A 1063 7.82 17.46 9.10
N ALA A 1064 6.77 18.29 8.93
CA ALA A 1064 5.73 18.10 7.91
C ALA A 1064 5.66 19.26 6.90
N ASN A 1065 4.46 19.72 6.52
CA ASN A 1065 4.28 20.74 5.48
C ASN A 1065 4.48 22.17 6.01
N LEU A 1066 4.95 23.06 5.15
CA LEU A 1066 5.04 24.51 5.39
C LEU A 1066 4.22 25.24 4.33
N ASP A 1067 3.34 26.14 4.75
CA ASP A 1067 2.51 26.96 3.85
C ASP A 1067 2.48 28.43 4.25
N TRP A 1068 3.17 29.25 3.45
CA TRP A 1068 3.30 30.70 3.58
C TRP A 1068 2.36 31.52 2.69
N ALA A 1069 1.37 30.92 2.03
CA ALA A 1069 0.48 31.60 1.08
C ALA A 1069 -0.23 32.87 1.60
N ASN A 1070 -0.28 33.06 2.92
CA ASN A 1070 -0.88 34.22 3.57
C ASN A 1070 0.08 35.04 4.43
N LEU A 1071 1.39 34.77 4.40
CA LEU A 1071 2.36 35.44 5.25
C LEU A 1071 2.74 36.81 4.69
N ASP A 1072 2.41 37.90 5.37
CA ASP A 1072 2.70 39.25 4.84
C ASP A 1072 4.17 39.64 4.99
N THR A 1073 4.83 39.24 6.07
CA THR A 1073 6.24 39.56 6.30
C THR A 1073 6.99 38.44 7.00
N PHE A 1074 8.03 37.92 6.35
CA PHE A 1074 8.96 36.96 6.93
C PHE A 1074 10.33 37.62 7.15
N THR A 1075 10.77 37.70 8.41
CA THR A 1075 12.07 38.29 8.80
C THR A 1075 13.04 37.19 9.19
N VAL A 1076 14.19 37.15 8.52
CA VAL A 1076 15.10 35.98 8.51
C VAL A 1076 16.57 36.31 8.83
N THR A 1077 16.87 37.43 9.51
CA THR A 1077 18.27 37.86 9.71
C THR A 1077 19.09 36.82 10.46
N SER A 1078 20.16 36.28 9.84
CA SER A 1078 21.01 35.24 10.46
C SER A 1078 20.25 34.02 10.97
N SER A 1079 19.13 33.68 10.32
CA SER A 1079 18.25 32.56 10.66
C SER A 1079 18.42 31.36 9.75
N ARG A 1080 17.75 30.25 10.06
CA ARG A 1080 17.70 29.05 9.22
C ARG A 1080 16.34 28.36 9.30
N VAL A 1081 15.86 27.81 8.20
CA VAL A 1081 14.71 26.89 8.17
C VAL A 1081 15.24 25.49 7.81
N THR A 1082 14.91 24.48 8.62
CA THR A 1082 15.34 23.09 8.41
C THR A 1082 14.13 22.19 8.17
N PHE A 1083 14.14 21.46 7.06
CA PHE A 1083 13.13 20.45 6.72
C PHE A 1083 13.67 19.06 7.09
N ASP A 1084 13.15 18.49 8.18
CA ASP A 1084 13.69 17.31 8.87
C ASP A 1084 12.69 16.15 9.02
N GLY A 1085 11.65 16.14 8.20
CA GLY A 1085 10.62 15.10 8.22
C GLY A 1085 11.10 13.69 7.89
N THR A 1086 10.25 12.71 8.20
CA THR A 1086 10.42 11.29 7.83
C THR A 1086 9.44 10.84 6.73
N GLY A 1087 8.44 11.68 6.41
CA GLY A 1087 7.49 11.49 5.30
C GLY A 1087 7.66 12.55 4.20
N ALA A 1088 6.69 12.60 3.28
CA ALA A 1088 6.62 13.67 2.28
C ALA A 1088 6.45 15.05 2.95
N GLN A 1089 7.14 16.07 2.41
CA GLN A 1089 6.95 17.46 2.83
C GLN A 1089 6.63 18.33 1.62
N ILE A 1090 5.60 19.16 1.72
CA ILE A 1090 5.25 20.16 0.71
C ILE A 1090 5.53 21.54 1.29
N ILE A 1091 6.31 22.33 0.56
CA ILE A 1091 6.79 23.66 0.94
C ILE A 1091 6.21 24.67 -0.04
N ALA A 1092 5.12 25.33 0.37
CA ALA A 1092 4.53 26.47 -0.32
C ALA A 1092 5.14 27.75 0.25
N SER A 1093 6.19 28.25 -0.41
CA SER A 1093 7.01 29.36 0.08
C SER A 1093 6.43 30.74 -0.16
N ASP A 1094 5.39 30.90 -0.99
CA ASP A 1094 4.82 32.18 -1.42
C ASP A 1094 5.88 33.22 -1.87
N SER A 1095 6.93 32.76 -2.57
CA SER A 1095 8.04 33.61 -3.02
C SER A 1095 8.81 34.33 -1.90
N GLN A 1096 8.69 33.87 -0.65
CA GLN A 1096 9.39 34.45 0.49
C GLN A 1096 10.91 34.31 0.38
N THR A 1097 11.61 35.19 1.10
CA THR A 1097 13.07 35.16 1.21
C THR A 1097 13.51 34.46 2.48
N TYR A 1098 14.45 33.53 2.34
CA TYR A 1098 15.09 32.79 3.43
C TYR A 1098 16.55 33.25 3.57
N ASN A 1099 17.11 33.15 4.78
CA ASN A 1099 18.55 33.33 4.96
C ASN A 1099 19.30 32.02 4.69
N SER A 1100 18.84 30.91 5.26
CA SER A 1100 19.40 29.58 5.00
C SER A 1100 18.29 28.55 5.01
N ILE A 1101 18.23 27.71 3.97
CA ILE A 1101 17.37 26.53 3.90
C ILE A 1101 18.26 25.31 4.06
N ARG A 1102 17.87 24.39 4.95
CA ARG A 1102 18.54 23.10 5.13
C ARG A 1102 17.56 21.96 4.96
N VAL A 1103 17.95 20.94 4.18
CA VAL A 1103 17.17 19.70 4.01
C VAL A 1103 17.92 18.56 4.67
N THR A 1104 17.27 17.91 5.64
CA THR A 1104 17.78 16.71 6.33
C THR A 1104 16.83 15.52 6.25
N ASN A 1105 15.63 15.70 5.70
CA ASN A 1105 14.66 14.65 5.44
C ASN A 1105 15.26 13.51 4.60
N THR A 1106 15.16 12.28 5.11
CA THR A 1106 15.69 11.04 4.49
C THR A 1106 14.63 10.18 3.82
N SER A 1107 13.39 10.66 3.75
CA SER A 1107 12.25 9.94 3.20
C SER A 1107 12.38 9.72 1.70
N ASP A 1108 11.93 8.57 1.22
CA ASP A 1108 11.79 8.30 -0.21
C ASP A 1108 10.70 9.16 -0.87
N GLN A 1109 9.82 9.80 -0.09
CA GLN A 1109 8.70 10.59 -0.57
C GLN A 1109 9.01 12.08 -0.87
N ARG A 1110 10.29 12.48 -0.76
CA ARG A 1110 10.85 13.80 -1.14
C ARG A 1110 10.36 15.01 -0.33
N VAL A 1111 11.21 16.05 -0.28
CA VAL A 1111 10.82 17.43 0.06
C VAL A 1111 10.47 18.18 -1.22
N THR A 1112 9.24 18.65 -1.33
CA THR A 1112 8.67 19.25 -2.54
C THR A 1112 8.51 20.75 -2.36
N PHE A 1113 9.29 21.54 -3.09
CA PHE A 1113 9.13 22.99 -3.16
C PHE A 1113 8.11 23.32 -4.26
N SER A 1114 6.86 23.58 -3.86
CA SER A 1114 5.74 23.81 -4.79
C SER A 1114 5.67 25.23 -5.35
N GLU A 1115 6.44 26.16 -4.77
CA GLU A 1115 6.46 27.57 -5.15
C GLU A 1115 7.88 28.13 -5.05
N ALA A 1116 8.17 29.19 -5.81
CA ALA A 1116 9.48 29.83 -5.83
C ALA A 1116 9.93 30.28 -4.42
N PHE A 1117 11.25 30.29 -4.20
CA PHE A 1117 11.88 30.95 -3.05
C PHE A 1117 13.13 31.71 -3.48
N THR A 1118 13.56 32.64 -2.64
CA THR A 1118 14.93 33.18 -2.67
C THR A 1118 15.64 32.83 -1.36
N THR A 1119 16.83 32.24 -1.40
CA THR A 1119 17.62 31.96 -0.19
C THR A 1119 19.06 32.43 -0.33
N ALA A 1120 19.71 32.85 0.75
CA ALA A 1120 21.16 33.08 0.71
C ALA A 1120 21.94 31.76 0.74
N GLU A 1121 21.43 30.73 1.39
CA GLU A 1121 22.05 29.40 1.41
C GLU A 1121 21.00 28.30 1.20
N LEU A 1122 21.32 27.31 0.36
CA LEU A 1122 20.58 26.05 0.27
C LEU A 1122 21.54 24.91 0.58
N VAL A 1123 21.26 24.14 1.63
CA VAL A 1123 22.17 23.13 2.15
C VAL A 1123 21.49 21.76 2.27
N ALA A 1124 22.04 20.74 1.64
CA ALA A 1124 21.67 19.33 1.84
C ALA A 1124 22.94 18.47 1.93
N THR A 1125 23.16 17.87 3.10
CA THR A 1125 24.34 17.00 3.35
C THR A 1125 23.94 15.66 3.98
N THR A 1126 22.64 15.38 4.07
CA THR A 1126 22.14 14.10 4.54
C THR A 1126 22.11 13.13 3.36
N LEU A 1127 22.85 12.03 3.47
CA LEU A 1127 23.03 11.06 2.39
C LEU A 1127 21.67 10.52 1.91
N GLY A 1128 21.45 10.53 0.60
CA GLY A 1128 20.22 10.04 -0.03
C GLY A 1128 19.00 10.95 0.12
N ALA A 1129 19.13 12.18 0.63
CA ALA A 1129 18.00 13.11 0.70
C ALA A 1129 17.48 13.45 -0.70
N LYS A 1130 16.15 13.55 -0.84
CA LYS A 1130 15.48 13.76 -2.12
C LYS A 1130 14.66 15.04 -2.08
N MET A 1131 14.81 15.88 -3.11
CA MET A 1131 14.05 17.11 -3.30
C MET A 1131 13.33 17.08 -4.64
N SER A 1132 12.16 17.71 -4.69
CA SER A 1132 11.48 18.02 -5.93
C SER A 1132 11.08 19.49 -5.99
N PHE A 1133 11.01 20.02 -7.21
CA PHE A 1133 10.78 21.44 -7.46
C PHE A 1133 9.66 21.61 -8.46
N GLN A 1134 8.76 22.56 -8.20
CA GLN A 1134 7.69 22.90 -9.14
C GLN A 1134 8.29 23.23 -10.52
N GLN A 1135 7.79 22.54 -11.54
CA GLN A 1135 8.26 22.74 -12.91
C GLN A 1135 8.01 24.18 -13.40
N SER A 1136 8.78 24.62 -14.40
CA SER A 1136 8.69 25.97 -14.99
C SER A 1136 8.79 27.12 -13.97
N THR A 1137 9.39 26.86 -12.81
CA THR A 1137 9.53 27.81 -11.71
C THR A 1137 11.02 28.04 -11.42
N THR A 1138 11.36 29.27 -11.04
CA THR A 1138 12.74 29.65 -10.69
C THR A 1138 12.92 29.70 -9.19
N PHE A 1139 13.95 29.00 -8.69
CA PHE A 1139 14.37 28.97 -7.30
C PHE A 1139 15.75 29.64 -7.19
N THR A 1140 15.87 30.71 -6.42
CA THR A 1140 17.08 31.55 -6.41
C THR A 1140 17.93 31.29 -5.17
N VAL A 1141 19.23 31.03 -5.38
CA VAL A 1141 20.25 30.93 -4.33
C VAL A 1141 21.26 32.06 -4.51
N THR A 1142 21.22 33.07 -3.64
CA THR A 1142 22.04 34.28 -3.79
C THR A 1142 23.46 34.15 -3.22
N GLY A 1143 23.72 33.13 -2.41
CA GLY A 1143 25.01 32.86 -1.78
C GLY A 1143 25.52 31.45 -2.08
N THR A 1144 25.42 30.54 -1.10
CA THR A 1144 26.03 29.21 -1.17
C THR A 1144 25.00 28.14 -1.54
N LEU A 1145 25.28 27.36 -2.58
CA LEU A 1145 24.59 26.09 -2.83
C LEU A 1145 25.49 24.95 -2.37
N GLN A 1146 25.13 24.29 -1.27
CA GLN A 1146 25.91 23.17 -0.72
C GLN A 1146 25.08 21.88 -0.79
N LEU A 1147 25.33 21.07 -1.82
CA LEU A 1147 24.74 19.74 -1.96
C LEU A 1147 25.87 18.71 -1.95
N GLU A 1148 25.89 17.87 -0.91
CA GLU A 1148 26.97 16.89 -0.66
C GLU A 1148 26.36 15.53 -0.30
N GLY A 1149 26.20 14.68 -1.32
CA GLY A 1149 25.74 13.30 -1.14
C GLY A 1149 26.88 12.30 -0.91
N GLY A 1150 26.57 11.02 -1.13
CA GLY A 1150 27.55 9.93 -1.08
C GLY A 1150 27.41 8.98 -2.26
N LEU A 1151 28.40 8.09 -2.43
CA LEU A 1151 28.37 7.07 -3.49
C LEU A 1151 27.19 6.10 -3.29
N ASN A 1152 26.25 6.05 -4.25
CA ASN A 1152 24.96 5.34 -4.17
C ASN A 1152 23.99 5.89 -3.10
N GLN A 1153 24.23 7.11 -2.64
CA GLN A 1153 23.39 7.87 -1.72
C GLN A 1153 23.43 9.34 -2.12
N GLU A 1154 23.25 9.58 -3.43
CA GLU A 1154 23.27 10.90 -4.03
C GLU A 1154 22.11 11.76 -3.50
N ILE A 1155 22.31 13.07 -3.45
CA ILE A 1155 21.18 13.99 -3.23
C ILE A 1155 20.38 14.09 -4.52
N GLU A 1156 19.11 13.68 -4.50
CA GLU A 1156 18.28 13.69 -5.71
C GLU A 1156 17.54 15.02 -5.88
N LEU A 1157 17.59 15.60 -7.07
CA LEU A 1157 16.82 16.77 -7.49
C LEU A 1157 16.02 16.41 -8.76
N ASP A 1158 14.72 16.68 -8.75
CA ASP A 1158 13.87 16.52 -9.94
C ASP A 1158 12.73 17.56 -9.94
N SER A 1159 12.10 17.74 -11.09
CA SER A 1159 10.80 18.38 -11.24
C SER A 1159 9.67 17.55 -10.61
N VAL A 1160 8.63 18.20 -10.09
CA VAL A 1160 7.46 17.52 -9.52
C VAL A 1160 6.72 16.62 -10.53
N ASP A 1161 6.72 16.99 -11.82
CA ASP A 1161 6.08 16.20 -12.87
C ASP A 1161 7.01 15.20 -13.57
N GLY A 1162 8.28 15.12 -13.14
CA GLY A 1162 9.30 14.23 -13.68
C GLY A 1162 9.64 14.44 -15.16
N SER A 1163 9.25 15.57 -15.77
CA SER A 1163 9.41 15.76 -17.22
C SER A 1163 9.68 17.20 -17.68
N THR A 1164 9.27 18.20 -16.90
CA THR A 1164 9.38 19.61 -17.27
C THR A 1164 10.41 20.30 -16.40
N GLN A 1165 11.34 21.01 -17.02
CA GLN A 1165 12.45 21.65 -16.31
C GLN A 1165 11.99 22.67 -15.25
N PHE A 1166 12.61 22.63 -14.07
CA PHE A 1166 12.65 23.75 -13.12
C PHE A 1166 13.98 24.51 -13.26
N THR A 1167 14.06 25.74 -12.78
CA THR A 1167 15.29 26.55 -12.88
C THR A 1167 15.91 26.80 -11.50
N LEU A 1168 17.18 26.45 -11.33
CA LEU A 1168 17.99 26.81 -10.16
C LEU A 1168 18.89 28.01 -10.51
N ASP A 1169 18.59 29.17 -9.93
CA ASP A 1169 19.27 30.43 -10.20
C ASP A 1169 20.32 30.75 -9.14
N VAL A 1170 21.59 30.43 -9.43
CA VAL A 1170 22.72 30.72 -8.54
C VAL A 1170 23.44 32.01 -8.94
N SER A 1171 23.70 32.90 -7.98
CA SER A 1171 24.26 34.24 -8.26
C SER A 1171 25.73 34.24 -8.75
N THR A 1172 26.48 33.21 -8.39
CA THR A 1172 27.86 32.94 -8.82
C THR A 1172 28.01 31.45 -9.07
N GLY A 1173 29.01 31.04 -9.85
CA GLY A 1173 29.27 29.62 -10.09
C GLY A 1173 29.45 28.83 -8.79
N GLN A 1174 28.82 27.65 -8.72
CA GLN A 1174 28.81 26.79 -7.53
C GLN A 1174 29.36 25.40 -7.86
N ASN A 1175 29.91 24.73 -6.85
CA ASN A 1175 30.32 23.33 -6.94
C ASN A 1175 29.48 22.49 -5.97
N VAL A 1176 28.90 21.41 -6.46
CA VAL A 1176 28.16 20.41 -5.69
C VAL A 1176 28.74 19.03 -5.96
N SER A 1177 28.49 18.05 -5.09
CA SER A 1177 29.05 16.72 -5.25
C SER A 1177 28.11 15.60 -4.86
N PHE A 1178 28.22 14.47 -5.57
CA PHE A 1178 27.35 13.30 -5.40
C PHE A 1178 25.86 13.69 -5.42
N VAL A 1179 25.45 14.46 -6.42
CA VAL A 1179 24.04 14.77 -6.69
C VAL A 1179 23.54 13.92 -7.85
N LYS A 1180 22.23 13.65 -7.87
CA LYS A 1180 21.53 13.05 -9.00
C LYS A 1180 20.46 14.04 -9.45
N VAL A 1181 20.60 14.60 -10.64
CA VAL A 1181 19.76 15.72 -11.10
C VAL A 1181 19.01 15.31 -12.35
N ALA A 1182 17.71 15.57 -12.38
CA ALA A 1182 16.85 15.47 -13.55
C ALA A 1182 16.05 16.76 -13.74
N ASN A 1183 15.69 17.05 -14.99
CA ASN A 1183 14.75 18.12 -15.35
C ASN A 1183 15.08 19.48 -14.69
N SER A 1184 16.34 19.92 -14.76
CA SER A 1184 16.81 21.17 -14.14
C SER A 1184 17.63 22.04 -15.10
N ASP A 1185 17.35 23.34 -15.10
CA ASP A 1185 18.14 24.39 -15.76
C ASP A 1185 18.93 25.21 -14.74
N ALA A 1186 20.18 25.56 -15.05
CA ALA A 1186 20.93 26.57 -14.31
C ALA A 1186 20.74 27.95 -14.95
N ALA A 1187 20.48 28.99 -14.13
CA ALA A 1187 20.29 30.36 -14.63
C ALA A 1187 21.53 31.25 -14.50
N THR A 1188 21.67 32.16 -13.53
CA THR A 1188 22.66 33.26 -13.60
C THR A 1188 24.14 32.82 -13.70
N SER A 1189 24.51 31.61 -13.27
CA SER A 1189 25.86 31.07 -13.35
C SER A 1189 25.86 29.53 -13.46
N ASP A 1190 26.95 28.95 -13.97
CA ASP A 1190 27.12 27.50 -14.08
C ASP A 1190 27.10 26.80 -12.71
N ILE A 1191 26.60 25.57 -12.67
CA ILE A 1191 26.66 24.69 -11.49
C ILE A 1191 27.48 23.45 -11.86
N GLU A 1192 28.65 23.30 -11.23
CA GLU A 1192 29.55 22.17 -11.45
C GLU A 1192 29.22 21.03 -10.47
N ALA A 1193 28.81 19.88 -10.99
CA ALA A 1193 28.38 18.69 -10.25
C ALA A 1193 29.44 17.59 -10.35
N ASP A 1194 30.28 17.49 -9.32
CA ASP A 1194 31.38 16.53 -9.21
C ASP A 1194 30.89 15.15 -8.76
N ASN A 1195 31.39 14.06 -9.37
CA ASN A 1195 31.02 12.68 -9.01
C ASN A 1195 29.49 12.46 -8.95
N SER A 1196 28.77 13.12 -9.85
CA SER A 1196 27.31 13.24 -9.84
C SER A 1196 26.67 12.53 -11.05
N VAL A 1197 25.37 12.25 -10.96
CA VAL A 1197 24.59 11.56 -11.98
C VAL A 1197 23.71 12.58 -12.71
N ASN A 1198 23.85 12.64 -14.04
CA ASN A 1198 22.89 13.30 -14.91
C ASN A 1198 21.79 12.28 -15.26
N ASP A 1199 20.59 12.46 -14.73
CA ASP A 1199 19.46 11.55 -14.92
C ASP A 1199 18.49 12.00 -16.05
N GLY A 1200 18.92 12.98 -16.85
CA GLY A 1200 18.21 13.44 -18.05
C GLY A 1200 17.36 14.68 -17.86
N GLY A 1201 17.05 15.36 -18.97
CA GLY A 1201 16.21 16.57 -18.96
C GLY A 1201 16.90 17.83 -18.43
N ASN A 1202 18.22 17.83 -18.22
CA ASN A 1202 18.97 19.01 -17.77
C ASN A 1202 19.48 19.86 -18.94
N ASP A 1203 19.95 21.08 -18.66
CA ASP A 1203 20.55 21.99 -19.65
C ASP A 1203 22.04 21.74 -19.94
N ASP A 1204 22.60 20.58 -19.59
CA ASP A 1204 24.04 20.29 -19.67
C ASP A 1204 24.63 20.33 -21.11
N ALA A 1205 23.77 20.33 -22.12
CA ALA A 1205 24.13 20.52 -23.53
C ALA A 1205 23.93 21.97 -24.05
N ALA A 1206 23.38 22.87 -23.23
CA ALA A 1206 23.13 24.27 -23.59
C ALA A 1206 24.43 25.11 -23.54
N ALA A 1207 24.36 26.36 -24.01
CA ALA A 1207 25.46 27.30 -23.81
C ALA A 1207 25.45 27.79 -22.37
N SER A 1208 26.62 27.92 -21.73
CA SER A 1208 26.72 28.48 -20.38
C SER A 1208 25.92 29.79 -20.28
N PRO A 1209 25.17 29.99 -19.19
CA PRO A 1209 25.15 29.18 -17.97
C PRO A 1209 24.37 27.85 -18.09
N HIS A 1210 24.91 26.76 -17.52
CA HIS A 1210 24.29 25.42 -17.48
C HIS A 1210 24.82 24.53 -16.33
N TRP A 1211 24.23 23.34 -16.15
CA TRP A 1211 24.80 22.26 -15.34
C TRP A 1211 26.04 21.61 -16.00
N ILE A 1212 27.13 21.46 -15.25
CA ILE A 1212 28.37 20.81 -15.70
C ILE A 1212 28.59 19.53 -14.89
N PHE A 1213 28.38 18.35 -15.49
CA PHE A 1213 28.62 17.08 -14.80
C PHE A 1213 30.06 16.57 -15.02
N VAL A 1214 30.83 16.45 -13.93
CA VAL A 1214 32.23 15.99 -13.97
C VAL A 1214 32.31 14.56 -13.46
N GLY A 1215 32.56 13.62 -14.38
CA GLY A 1215 32.65 12.19 -14.06
C GLY A 1215 33.90 11.82 -13.24
N ALA A 1216 33.76 10.81 -12.38
CA ALA A 1216 34.86 10.18 -11.64
C ALA A 1216 35.83 9.42 -12.59
N GLY A 1217 36.60 10.13 -13.43
CA GLY A 1217 37.51 9.45 -14.34
C GLY A 1217 38.15 10.22 -15.49
N SER A 1218 38.08 11.55 -15.57
CA SER A 1218 38.70 12.30 -16.68
C SER A 1218 39.75 13.30 -16.22
N ASP A 1219 40.78 12.81 -15.50
CA ASP A 1219 42.06 13.53 -15.39
C ASP A 1219 43.13 12.76 -16.18
N VAL A 1220 42.93 12.68 -17.49
CA VAL A 1220 44.02 12.37 -18.43
C VAL A 1220 44.87 13.63 -18.52
N PHE A 1221 45.92 13.67 -17.70
CA PHE A 1221 47.03 14.62 -17.86
C PHE A 1221 47.61 14.51 -19.27
N THR A 1222 47.22 15.40 -20.18
CA THR A 1222 47.99 15.69 -21.40
C THR A 1222 49.31 16.35 -20.99
N VAL A 1223 50.37 15.57 -20.93
CA VAL A 1223 51.75 16.09 -20.91
C VAL A 1223 52.08 16.56 -22.32
N GLU A 1224 51.88 17.85 -22.61
CA GLU A 1224 52.66 18.51 -23.66
C GLU A 1224 54.04 18.85 -23.11
N GLY A 1225 54.99 17.96 -23.41
CA GLY A 1225 56.41 18.22 -23.24
C GLY A 1225 57.07 18.45 -24.59
N THR A 1226 57.29 19.72 -24.96
CA THR A 1226 58.36 20.08 -25.90
C THR A 1226 59.48 20.82 -25.18
N THR A 1227 60.69 20.25 -25.33
CA THR A 1227 62.03 20.83 -25.22
C THR A 1227 62.73 20.92 -23.85
N THR A 1228 63.95 20.34 -23.90
CA THR A 1228 65.15 20.33 -23.05
C THR A 1228 65.17 19.49 -21.78
#